data_AF-A0A7Y1MI11-F1
#
_entry.id   AF-A0A7Y1MI11-F1
#
_cell.length_a   1.000
_cell.length_b   1.000
_cell.length_c   1.000
_cell.angle_alpha   90.00
_cell.angle_beta   90.00
_cell.angle_gamma   90.00
#
_symmetry.space_group_name_H-M   'P 1'
#
loop_
_entity.id
_entity.type
_entity.pdbx_description
1 polymer ?
#
loop_
_entity_poly.entity_id
_entity_poly.type
_entity_poly.pdbx_seq_one_letter_code
_entity_poly.pdbx_strand_id
1 'polypeptide(L)'
;MTKILHSFQPDILAHLPKPPPIIKLPHTPLTPPQSPEVPGTPDVSNLDLNEQLGNRQNLNTLGDALVGIAERLGKDAPAHDVLAALKATSMEVHPDSAARAVMGARTTLESFIKSLGLPLPNSHFGISGLSVAVLDRAQIHPLGNLEGALGWPVPMSADDQQRLHNLALNYATAPDQPTVKQTPGSLLAYLREQTTLAPDVLGDPVKTLNALVSSPAAQQLGKSLQEGMQHVATDSSAMDHLLAAMTLQLDPESITEANRNLTAGFDLAHEDHWNQTADKVVQALGKHLVANGKTSPDLAGVAAYLLLASRAPVFLIKDIPSTVTYGSPAWVNLAVAATTIEAQTPGRVASMTFAEVMLEAESAGLADRSVTHDAQREALIDWGVVQGVLVKKADHLYSAEELAALLSEFEARTASMTSATQVFEKELPSRALKADTVLKERFPGLEALYDKRLIHVSYQKRRPWGDVFYEPGPVGPHSLRDIVMMDLKGPVRYSSSDSRIPLDKLNAISTFGVLESFNQEFKAAINEKKVAMNTAIRHLISQLPLEDRKNFELGKLSFFYNQSTTLSTELIPIWGNTLHPKEEPLLVRVERGGKATDYEISFKEGSIRSFLPNRAEPKTTKNGNVKCETIAFSPSKGGSSLRKEQPPTDKAVPDSFNGARSQLIADAFVEHTNFDDEAILEQARGLTYHDKNEKRANAISNFILELVPFYSAINCFRKGKVFEGLSHLDMDLFGFVTAGMSTAGKMIKIAGTTASAVSKGARAAKVIGMATFSALNPLGGLGDAAIGGARLAGKGLQFLRNKATKAANAIRGATGSYDVLKAAGKGHGTAVIGTYPSGNVSLQTVAVFKNNRWYHYDPIKKNVFGAPIKNFSRVGASSMIVRATGSNNAAFRHLLNLSQSPTNAAAYQRGLTQGSPFDLPGFHVHMSSEDLVNIALNNHLAPEQMGTLVREIKALRIEEAKLVVSNLKHDVSAPGVIFTDVSQIDYLARTDITSTGHCAGFSNLMALAIMLGKEDELIKNIKRAAMNPGDIQAAEFIQELHNFQMIVGDRSAVHMGKSFKQQNHLEIIDELTNSPTSKTIRIVTADHAMVAGIKVEGSSTSWFFYDPDGALVKFTTLQAMQEGMEKVLNSGRHGKNMNPYVTDKGDKFFETSEFAASDMDTVNDVYKELLDAAL
;
A
#
# COMPACT_ATOMS: atom_id res chain seq x y z
N MET A 1 -12.19 -5.89 47.18
CA MET A 1 -10.92 -6.67 47.20
C MET A 1 -9.78 -5.65 47.28
N THR A 2 -9.28 -5.15 48.42
CA THR A 2 -9.33 -5.56 49.85
C THR A 2 -8.53 -6.81 50.21
N LYS A 3 -7.47 -6.62 51.03
CA LYS A 3 -6.69 -7.62 51.84
C LYS A 3 -5.82 -8.61 51.02
N ILE A 4 -4.59 -9.05 51.37
CA ILE A 4 -3.74 -9.13 52.61
C ILE A 4 -2.26 -8.92 52.16
N LEU A 5 -1.44 -7.96 52.62
CA LEU A 5 -0.76 -7.70 53.92
C LEU A 5 0.72 -8.17 54.03
N HIS A 6 1.53 -7.26 54.56
CA HIS A 6 2.96 -7.27 54.93
C HIS A 6 3.50 -8.45 55.75
N SER A 7 4.80 -8.69 55.57
CA SER A 7 5.81 -8.99 56.63
C SER A 7 7.20 -8.69 56.03
N PHE A 8 8.25 -8.17 56.70
CA PHE A 8 8.43 -7.69 58.09
C PHE A 8 9.41 -6.47 58.08
N GLN A 9 10.15 -6.17 59.16
CA GLN A 9 11.21 -5.14 59.23
C GLN A 9 12.45 -5.67 60.05
N PRO A 10 13.49 -4.90 60.44
CA PRO A 10 14.89 -5.37 60.40
C PRO A 10 15.47 -5.86 61.74
N ASP A 11 16.54 -6.65 61.68
CA ASP A 11 17.84 -6.35 62.32
C ASP A 11 18.82 -7.54 62.24
N ILE A 12 20.11 -7.21 62.08
CA ILE A 12 21.30 -7.76 62.78
C ILE A 12 22.53 -7.42 61.93
N LEU A 13 23.32 -6.47 62.44
CA LEU A 13 24.59 -6.04 61.87
C LEU A 13 25.71 -6.52 62.81
N ALA A 14 26.19 -7.76 62.67
CA ALA A 14 27.34 -8.27 63.40
C ALA A 14 28.05 -9.43 62.68
N HIS A 15 29.38 -9.27 62.50
CA HIS A 15 30.39 -10.28 62.15
C HIS A 15 30.37 -10.91 60.74
N LEU A 16 31.30 -10.48 59.87
CA LEU A 16 32.50 -11.24 59.41
C LEU A 16 33.35 -10.36 58.42
N PRO A 17 34.62 -10.70 58.05
CA PRO A 17 35.74 -9.78 58.30
C PRO A 17 36.33 -9.04 57.09
N LYS A 18 37.23 -8.08 57.40
CA LYS A 18 37.92 -7.17 56.46
C LYS A 18 38.79 -7.89 55.41
N PRO A 19 38.87 -7.39 54.16
CA PRO A 19 39.86 -7.84 53.18
C PRO A 19 41.29 -7.28 53.46
N PRO A 20 42.35 -8.00 53.06
CA PRO A 20 43.76 -7.60 53.25
C PRO A 20 44.25 -6.56 52.21
N PRO A 21 45.42 -5.93 52.43
CA PRO A 21 45.87 -4.79 51.63
C PRO A 21 46.47 -5.15 50.26
N ILE A 22 46.42 -4.19 49.34
CA ILE A 22 46.93 -4.26 47.97
C ILE A 22 48.47 -4.24 47.96
N ILE A 23 49.09 -5.26 47.37
CA ILE A 23 50.53 -5.27 47.04
C ILE A 23 50.68 -4.97 45.54
N LYS A 24 51.47 -3.95 45.20
CA LYS A 24 51.87 -3.65 43.80
C LYS A 24 53.02 -4.58 43.38
N LEU A 25 52.95 -5.09 42.15
CA LEU A 25 54.11 -5.64 41.42
C LEU A 25 54.28 -4.89 40.08
N PRO A 26 55.50 -4.77 39.53
CA PRO A 26 55.79 -3.84 38.44
C PRO A 26 55.36 -4.34 37.05
N HIS A 27 55.21 -3.40 36.12
CA HIS A 27 54.84 -3.66 34.73
C HIS A 27 55.89 -4.44 33.95
N THR A 28 55.43 -5.31 33.05
CA THR A 28 56.10 -5.62 31.78
C THR A 28 54.99 -5.86 30.74
N PRO A 29 54.99 -5.16 29.58
CA PRO A 29 53.86 -5.23 28.65
C PRO A 29 53.90 -6.53 27.83
N LEU A 30 52.91 -7.39 28.04
CA LEU A 30 52.62 -8.51 27.14
C LEU A 30 51.56 -8.07 26.14
N THR A 31 51.93 -8.03 24.86
CA THR A 31 51.03 -7.83 23.74
C THR A 31 49.92 -8.89 23.78
N PRO A 32 48.62 -8.53 23.72
CA PRO A 32 47.57 -9.52 23.58
C PRO A 32 47.77 -10.33 22.29
N PRO A 33 47.49 -11.64 22.28
CA PRO A 33 47.48 -12.39 21.03
C PRO A 33 46.46 -11.75 20.08
N GLN A 34 46.84 -11.52 18.83
CA GLN A 34 45.89 -11.11 17.80
C GLN A 34 44.81 -12.18 17.70
N SER A 35 43.58 -11.82 18.09
CA SER A 35 42.40 -12.55 17.61
C SER A 35 42.48 -12.58 16.08
N PRO A 36 42.19 -13.71 15.42
CA PRO A 36 42.09 -13.71 13.97
C PRO A 36 41.04 -12.67 13.58
N GLU A 37 41.44 -11.70 12.76
CA GLU A 37 40.50 -10.74 12.19
C GLU A 37 39.42 -11.54 11.46
N VAL A 38 38.19 -11.46 11.96
CA VAL A 38 37.02 -11.71 11.12
C VAL A 38 37.16 -10.68 9.99
N PRO A 39 37.23 -11.09 8.71
CA PRO A 39 37.31 -10.14 7.61
C PRO A 39 36.19 -9.13 7.78
N GLY A 40 36.56 -7.85 7.89
CA GLY A 40 35.60 -6.79 8.14
C GLY A 40 34.47 -6.87 7.12
N THR A 41 33.23 -6.80 7.58
CA THR A 41 32.10 -6.54 6.69
C THR A 41 32.46 -5.33 5.84
N PRO A 42 32.49 -5.43 4.49
CA PRO A 42 32.89 -4.31 3.65
C PRO A 42 32.02 -3.11 3.95
N ASP A 43 32.62 -1.92 3.96
CA ASP A 43 31.90 -0.68 4.27
C ASP A 43 30.88 -0.38 3.17
N VAL A 44 29.62 -0.78 3.42
CA VAL A 44 28.53 -0.77 2.44
C VAL A 44 28.06 0.63 2.07
N SER A 45 28.66 1.68 2.66
CA SER A 45 28.23 3.07 2.49
C SER A 45 28.66 3.72 1.17
N ASN A 46 29.56 3.11 0.39
CA ASN A 46 30.10 3.69 -0.85
C ASN A 46 30.26 2.67 -2.00
N LEU A 47 29.21 1.87 -2.24
CA LEU A 47 29.16 0.93 -3.37
C LEU A 47 28.71 1.59 -4.68
N ASP A 48 29.31 1.23 -5.81
CA ASP A 48 28.82 1.66 -7.13
C ASP A 48 27.54 0.89 -7.55
N LEU A 49 26.89 1.33 -8.64
CA LEU A 49 25.63 0.72 -9.09
C LEU A 49 25.80 -0.75 -9.53
N ASN A 50 26.92 -1.11 -10.15
CA ASN A 50 27.20 -2.48 -10.58
C ASN A 50 27.42 -3.38 -9.35
N GLU A 51 28.11 -2.89 -8.33
CA GLU A 51 28.26 -3.59 -7.04
C GLU A 51 26.92 -3.78 -6.32
N GLN A 52 26.06 -2.76 -6.33
CA GLN A 52 24.71 -2.83 -5.77
C GLN A 52 23.83 -3.83 -6.54
N LEU A 53 23.90 -3.84 -7.88
CA LEU A 53 23.19 -4.80 -8.74
C LEU A 53 23.72 -6.24 -8.54
N GLY A 54 25.03 -6.42 -8.38
CA GLY A 54 25.64 -7.71 -8.07
C GLY A 54 25.24 -8.22 -6.68
N ASN A 55 25.17 -7.32 -5.68
CA ASN A 55 24.63 -7.65 -4.36
C ASN A 55 23.15 -8.06 -4.44
N ARG A 56 22.33 -7.36 -5.24
CA ARG A 56 20.94 -7.72 -5.49
C ARG A 56 20.81 -9.12 -6.11
N GLN A 57 21.67 -9.45 -7.07
CA GLN A 57 21.67 -10.78 -7.69
C GLN A 57 22.11 -11.89 -6.73
N ASN A 58 23.02 -11.61 -5.80
CA ASN A 58 23.35 -12.56 -4.72
C ASN A 58 22.15 -12.81 -3.79
N LEU A 59 21.33 -11.81 -3.50
CA LEU A 59 20.12 -11.99 -2.68
C LEU A 59 19.08 -12.87 -3.38
N ASN A 60 18.90 -12.74 -4.70
CA ASN A 60 18.11 -13.69 -5.51
C ASN A 60 18.66 -15.13 -5.36
N THR A 61 19.96 -15.31 -5.66
CA THR A 61 20.60 -16.64 -5.61
C THR A 61 20.56 -17.28 -4.22
N LEU A 62 20.66 -16.48 -3.15
CA LEU A 62 20.45 -16.93 -1.78
C LEU A 62 18.99 -17.36 -1.55
N GLY A 63 18.03 -16.55 -1.98
CA GLY A 63 16.60 -16.81 -1.84
C GLY A 63 16.17 -18.12 -2.48
N ASP A 64 16.52 -18.31 -3.75
CA ASP A 64 16.24 -19.54 -4.52
C ASP A 64 16.86 -20.78 -3.86
N ALA A 65 18.12 -20.66 -3.40
CA ALA A 65 18.80 -21.76 -2.72
C ALA A 65 18.16 -22.10 -1.37
N LEU A 66 17.61 -21.13 -0.65
CA LEU A 66 16.85 -21.35 0.58
C LEU A 66 15.49 -22.00 0.30
N VAL A 67 14.78 -21.61 -0.77
CA VAL A 67 13.53 -22.28 -1.21
C VAL A 67 13.80 -23.76 -1.51
N GLY A 68 14.83 -24.07 -2.30
CA GLY A 68 15.21 -25.46 -2.60
C GLY A 68 15.61 -26.28 -1.37
N ILE A 69 16.18 -25.65 -0.32
CA ILE A 69 16.42 -26.33 0.96
C ILE A 69 15.11 -26.60 1.70
N ALA A 70 14.18 -25.64 1.77
CA ALA A 70 12.91 -25.80 2.45
C ALA A 70 12.06 -26.94 1.83
N GLU A 71 12.00 -26.98 0.50
CA GLU A 71 11.30 -28.04 -0.25
C GLU A 71 11.93 -29.42 -0.01
N ARG A 72 13.27 -29.51 -0.07
CA ARG A 72 14.01 -30.77 0.12
C ARG A 72 13.89 -31.34 1.53
N LEU A 73 13.90 -30.48 2.56
CA LEU A 73 13.88 -30.93 3.96
C LEU A 73 12.47 -31.18 4.51
N GLY A 74 11.45 -30.48 3.98
CA GLY A 74 10.07 -30.62 4.45
C GLY A 74 9.80 -29.94 5.79
N LYS A 75 8.52 -29.86 6.16
CA LYS A 75 8.02 -28.95 7.22
C LYS A 75 8.52 -29.29 8.62
N ASP A 76 8.80 -30.57 8.87
CA ASP A 76 9.12 -31.12 10.19
C ASP A 76 10.65 -31.29 10.41
N ALA A 77 11.46 -30.68 9.53
CA ALA A 77 12.92 -30.80 9.55
C ALA A 77 13.55 -30.26 10.87
N PRO A 78 14.41 -31.04 11.54
CA PRO A 78 15.06 -30.62 12.78
C PRO A 78 16.18 -29.61 12.52
N ALA A 79 16.48 -28.80 13.55
CA ALA A 79 17.45 -27.70 13.45
C ALA A 79 18.86 -28.10 12.99
N HIS A 80 19.30 -29.32 13.29
CA HIS A 80 20.61 -29.81 12.86
C HIS A 80 20.67 -30.11 11.37
N ASP A 81 19.60 -30.65 10.77
CA ASP A 81 19.50 -30.90 9.33
C ASP A 81 19.42 -29.60 8.54
N VAL A 82 18.70 -28.61 9.07
CA VAL A 82 18.67 -27.26 8.51
C VAL A 82 20.09 -26.65 8.49
N LEU A 83 20.80 -26.68 9.62
CA LEU A 83 22.16 -26.15 9.70
C LEU A 83 23.15 -26.92 8.81
N ALA A 84 23.00 -28.25 8.72
CA ALA A 84 23.80 -29.09 7.82
C ALA A 84 23.54 -28.74 6.35
N ALA A 85 22.28 -28.50 5.96
CA ALA A 85 21.93 -28.09 4.61
C ALA A 85 22.49 -26.71 4.24
N LEU A 86 22.47 -25.72 5.15
CA LEU A 86 23.08 -24.40 4.92
C LEU A 86 24.61 -24.47 4.75
N LYS A 87 25.26 -25.45 5.39
CA LYS A 87 26.70 -25.72 5.28
C LYS A 87 27.06 -26.47 3.99
N ALA A 88 26.24 -27.43 3.60
CA ALA A 88 26.47 -28.28 2.43
C ALA A 88 26.08 -27.62 1.10
N THR A 89 25.11 -26.70 1.10
CA THR A 89 24.72 -25.94 -0.09
C THR A 89 25.64 -24.75 -0.28
N SER A 90 26.24 -24.64 -1.46
CA SER A 90 27.03 -23.47 -1.89
C SER A 90 26.31 -22.67 -2.97
N MET A 91 26.43 -21.35 -2.90
CA MET A 91 26.02 -20.40 -3.93
C MET A 91 27.23 -19.83 -4.67
N GLU A 92 27.00 -19.31 -5.87
CA GLU A 92 27.96 -18.46 -6.56
C GLU A 92 27.81 -17.01 -6.09
N VAL A 93 28.91 -16.29 -6.01
CA VAL A 93 28.92 -14.85 -5.69
C VAL A 93 29.08 -14.09 -7.00
N HIS A 94 28.17 -13.16 -7.31
CA HIS A 94 28.16 -12.38 -8.54
C HIS A 94 29.51 -11.68 -8.77
N PRO A 95 30.06 -11.68 -10.00
CA PRO A 95 31.39 -11.11 -10.27
C PRO A 95 31.55 -9.67 -9.79
N ASP A 96 30.54 -8.83 -10.04
CA ASP A 96 30.57 -7.40 -9.69
C ASP A 96 30.25 -7.11 -8.22
N SER A 97 29.82 -8.09 -7.42
CA SER A 97 29.47 -7.86 -6.02
C SER A 97 30.71 -7.59 -5.17
N ALA A 98 30.66 -6.58 -4.29
CA ALA A 98 31.71 -6.36 -3.28
C ALA A 98 32.00 -7.60 -2.40
N ALA A 99 31.02 -8.50 -2.22
CA ALA A 99 31.24 -9.77 -1.51
C ALA A 99 32.17 -10.74 -2.26
N ARG A 100 32.32 -10.61 -3.59
CA ARG A 100 33.20 -11.45 -4.43
C ARG A 100 34.66 -11.34 -4.02
N ALA A 101 35.12 -10.13 -3.68
CA ALA A 101 36.50 -9.87 -3.26
C ALA A 101 36.82 -10.53 -1.91
N VAL A 102 35.84 -10.60 -1.00
CA VAL A 102 36.02 -11.13 0.37
C VAL A 102 35.75 -12.64 0.46
N MET A 103 34.73 -13.12 -0.26
CA MET A 103 34.22 -14.50 -0.14
C MET A 103 34.66 -15.43 -1.27
N GLY A 104 35.33 -14.89 -2.30
CA GLY A 104 35.71 -15.64 -3.49
C GLY A 104 34.53 -15.97 -4.42
N ALA A 105 34.76 -16.86 -5.37
CA ALA A 105 33.79 -17.15 -6.43
C ALA A 105 32.56 -17.93 -6.00
N ARG A 106 32.70 -18.77 -4.97
CA ARG A 106 31.66 -19.64 -4.42
C ARG A 106 31.79 -19.69 -2.91
N THR A 107 30.67 -19.67 -2.20
CA THR A 107 30.62 -19.69 -0.74
C THR A 107 29.44 -20.51 -0.25
N THR A 108 29.45 -20.95 1.01
CA THR A 108 28.31 -21.68 1.61
C THR A 108 27.19 -20.70 1.97
N LEU A 109 25.94 -21.16 1.96
CA LEU A 109 24.84 -20.31 2.40
C LEU A 109 25.04 -19.87 3.87
N GLU A 110 25.58 -20.74 4.72
CA GLU A 110 25.91 -20.40 6.11
C GLU A 110 26.86 -19.19 6.19
N SER A 111 27.95 -19.17 5.40
CA SER A 111 28.91 -18.08 5.39
C SER A 111 28.32 -16.79 4.82
N PHE A 112 27.51 -16.89 3.76
CA PHE A 112 26.89 -15.71 3.13
C PHE A 112 25.81 -15.07 4.03
N ILE A 113 24.98 -15.87 4.71
CA ILE A 113 23.99 -15.35 5.68
C ILE A 113 24.70 -14.63 6.84
N LYS A 114 25.84 -15.17 7.33
CA LYS A 114 26.65 -14.52 8.36
C LYS A 114 27.30 -13.21 7.89
N SER A 115 27.79 -13.13 6.64
CA SER A 115 28.39 -11.88 6.12
C SER A 115 27.36 -10.78 5.90
N LEU A 116 26.07 -11.11 5.73
CA LEU A 116 24.96 -10.16 5.79
C LEU A 116 24.59 -9.70 7.22
N GLY A 117 25.26 -10.23 8.26
CA GLY A 117 24.93 -9.96 9.66
C GLY A 117 23.61 -10.60 10.13
N LEU A 118 23.07 -11.56 9.38
CA LEU A 118 21.77 -12.18 9.65
C LEU A 118 21.92 -13.45 10.51
N PRO A 119 20.94 -13.74 11.40
CA PRO A 119 20.92 -15.00 12.14
C PRO A 119 20.67 -16.18 11.18
N LEU A 120 21.33 -17.31 11.42
CA LEU A 120 21.07 -18.54 10.67
C LEU A 120 19.67 -19.07 10.98
N PRO A 121 18.86 -19.42 9.96
CA PRO A 121 17.60 -20.10 10.21
C PRO A 121 17.84 -21.53 10.72
N ASN A 122 16.99 -21.99 11.61
CA ASN A 122 17.12 -23.28 12.32
C ASN A 122 15.84 -24.14 12.24
N SER A 123 14.92 -23.80 11.33
CA SER A 123 13.64 -24.48 11.12
C SER A 123 13.15 -24.18 9.69
N HIS A 124 12.23 -24.99 9.16
CA HIS A 124 11.60 -24.69 7.86
C HIS A 124 10.93 -23.30 7.87
N PHE A 125 10.28 -22.89 8.98
CA PHE A 125 9.70 -21.55 9.08
C PHE A 125 10.77 -20.46 8.97
N GLY A 126 11.91 -20.62 9.65
CA GLY A 126 13.04 -19.69 9.54
C GLY A 126 13.63 -19.63 8.13
N ILE A 127 13.78 -20.77 7.45
CA ILE A 127 14.28 -20.82 6.06
C ILE A 127 13.32 -20.06 5.14
N SER A 128 12.02 -20.38 5.19
CA SER A 128 11.01 -19.73 4.34
C SER A 128 10.84 -18.24 4.65
N GLY A 129 10.93 -17.84 5.92
CA GLY A 129 10.88 -16.43 6.30
C GLY A 129 12.10 -15.66 5.80
N LEU A 130 13.29 -16.25 5.91
CA LEU A 130 14.51 -15.64 5.36
C LEU A 130 14.49 -15.60 3.83
N SER A 131 14.02 -16.65 3.15
CA SER A 131 13.96 -16.68 1.68
C SER A 131 13.04 -15.59 1.14
N VAL A 132 11.84 -15.42 1.72
CA VAL A 132 10.92 -14.32 1.38
C VAL A 132 11.60 -12.97 1.61
N ALA A 133 12.17 -12.74 2.81
CA ALA A 133 12.79 -11.45 3.14
C ALA A 133 13.98 -11.05 2.25
N VAL A 134 14.77 -12.02 1.75
CA VAL A 134 15.88 -11.71 0.81
C VAL A 134 15.41 -11.57 -0.63
N LEU A 135 14.38 -12.32 -1.07
CA LEU A 135 13.77 -12.17 -2.39
C LEU A 135 13.03 -10.82 -2.52
N ASP A 136 12.24 -10.44 -1.53
CA ASP A 136 11.56 -9.14 -1.47
C ASP A 136 12.56 -7.98 -1.53
N ARG A 137 13.71 -8.12 -0.86
CA ARG A 137 14.79 -7.14 -0.93
C ARG A 137 15.51 -7.15 -2.29
N ALA A 138 15.57 -8.29 -2.97
CA ALA A 138 16.20 -8.43 -4.29
C ALA A 138 15.31 -7.93 -5.44
N GLN A 139 13.99 -7.85 -5.23
CA GLN A 139 13.04 -7.21 -6.14
C GLN A 139 13.29 -5.69 -6.25
N ILE A 140 13.65 -5.01 -5.16
CA ILE A 140 13.88 -3.56 -5.15
C ILE A 140 15.12 -3.20 -5.99
N HIS A 141 14.94 -2.36 -7.01
CA HIS A 141 16.06 -1.82 -7.79
C HIS A 141 16.92 -0.87 -6.92
N PRO A 142 18.27 -0.87 -7.01
CA PRO A 142 19.09 -0.06 -6.11
C PRO A 142 18.88 1.46 -6.25
N LEU A 143 18.45 1.90 -7.43
CA LEU A 143 18.06 3.29 -7.73
C LEU A 143 16.57 3.59 -7.42
N GLY A 144 15.85 2.68 -6.76
CA GLY A 144 14.41 2.78 -6.52
C GLY A 144 13.60 2.84 -7.82
N ASN A 145 12.56 3.67 -7.82
CA ASN A 145 11.64 3.92 -8.94
C ASN A 145 12.23 4.80 -10.07
N LEU A 146 13.55 5.03 -10.06
CA LEU A 146 14.29 5.80 -11.07
C LEU A 146 13.94 7.31 -11.18
N GLU A 147 13.16 7.88 -10.25
CA GLU A 147 12.89 9.33 -10.24
C GLU A 147 14.11 10.20 -9.86
N GLY A 148 15.10 9.61 -9.19
CA GLY A 148 16.23 10.33 -8.62
C GLY A 148 15.78 11.45 -7.68
N ALA A 149 16.16 12.68 -8.02
CA ALA A 149 15.84 13.90 -7.26
C ALA A 149 14.38 14.38 -7.39
N LEU A 150 13.61 13.89 -8.38
CA LEU A 150 12.17 14.17 -8.45
C LEU A 150 11.40 13.38 -7.38
N GLY A 151 11.90 12.19 -7.04
CA GLY A 151 11.25 11.27 -6.11
C GLY A 151 11.48 11.57 -4.64
N TRP A 152 12.37 12.52 -4.33
CA TRP A 152 12.69 12.93 -2.96
C TRP A 152 11.42 13.20 -2.11
N PRO A 153 11.46 12.94 -0.79
CA PRO A 153 10.31 13.16 0.11
C PRO A 153 9.74 14.58 0.06
N VAL A 154 10.60 15.57 -0.16
CA VAL A 154 10.24 16.92 -0.60
C VAL A 154 10.68 17.03 -2.06
N PRO A 155 9.74 16.98 -3.04
CA PRO A 155 10.06 17.10 -4.45
C PRO A 155 10.74 18.43 -4.79
N MET A 156 11.53 18.40 -5.86
CA MET A 156 12.19 19.57 -6.43
C MET A 156 11.17 20.63 -6.88
N SER A 157 11.43 21.92 -6.60
CA SER A 157 10.55 23.01 -7.03
C SER A 157 10.49 23.12 -8.55
N ALA A 158 9.43 23.70 -9.13
CA ALA A 158 9.33 23.88 -10.58
C ALA A 158 10.49 24.71 -11.16
N ASP A 159 10.94 25.74 -10.42
CA ASP A 159 12.11 26.56 -10.77
C ASP A 159 13.41 25.74 -10.76
N ASP A 160 13.59 24.88 -9.75
CA ASP A 160 14.76 24.00 -9.65
C ASP A 160 14.73 22.88 -10.72
N GLN A 161 13.55 22.36 -11.06
CA GLN A 161 13.37 21.41 -12.17
C GLN A 161 13.74 22.07 -13.51
N GLN A 162 13.21 23.27 -13.77
CA GLN A 162 13.55 24.04 -14.98
C GLN A 162 15.05 24.36 -15.05
N ARG A 163 15.67 24.68 -13.91
CA ARG A 163 17.11 24.93 -13.80
C ARG A 163 17.92 23.66 -14.07
N LEU A 164 17.55 22.52 -13.51
CA LEU A 164 18.20 21.23 -13.73
C LEU A 164 18.09 20.79 -15.20
N HIS A 165 16.91 20.91 -15.79
CA HIS A 165 16.66 20.64 -17.21
C HIS A 165 17.53 21.53 -18.11
N ASN A 166 17.61 22.83 -17.81
CA ASN A 166 18.46 23.77 -18.55
C ASN A 166 19.97 23.47 -18.38
N LEU A 167 20.42 23.04 -17.19
CA LEU A 167 21.81 22.62 -16.98
C LEU A 167 22.14 21.37 -17.81
N ALA A 168 21.24 20.38 -17.85
CA ALA A 168 21.42 19.16 -18.62
C ALA A 168 21.48 19.41 -20.13
N LEU A 169 20.58 20.24 -20.68
CA LEU A 169 20.58 20.57 -22.11
C LEU A 169 21.86 21.29 -22.57
N ASN A 170 22.45 22.14 -21.71
CA ASN A 170 23.64 22.93 -22.03
C ASN A 170 24.95 22.22 -21.68
N TYR A 171 24.91 20.99 -21.15
CA TYR A 171 26.11 20.24 -20.82
C TYR A 171 26.86 19.79 -22.08
N ALA A 172 28.20 19.84 -22.03
CA ALA A 172 29.10 19.20 -22.98
C ALA A 172 30.35 18.69 -22.22
N THR A 173 30.90 17.54 -22.61
CA THR A 173 32.13 16.97 -22.03
C THR A 173 33.36 17.86 -22.21
N ALA A 174 33.38 18.69 -23.25
CA ALA A 174 34.42 19.68 -23.53
C ALA A 174 33.82 20.88 -24.31
N PRO A 175 34.43 22.08 -24.28
CA PRO A 175 33.88 23.28 -24.93
C PRO A 175 33.66 23.16 -26.44
N ASP A 176 34.47 22.36 -27.13
CA ASP A 176 34.41 22.15 -28.59
C ASP A 176 33.52 20.95 -29.01
N GLN A 177 32.91 20.25 -28.05
CA GLN A 177 32.00 19.13 -28.33
C GLN A 177 30.53 19.61 -28.40
N PRO A 178 29.66 18.89 -29.15
CA PRO A 178 28.23 19.18 -29.13
C PRO A 178 27.68 19.09 -27.70
N THR A 179 26.84 20.05 -27.34
CA THR A 179 26.01 19.99 -26.14
C THR A 179 24.93 18.93 -26.27
N VAL A 180 24.37 18.46 -25.16
CA VAL A 180 23.25 17.51 -25.15
C VAL A 180 22.08 18.01 -26.04
N LYS A 181 21.79 19.32 -26.04
CA LYS A 181 20.77 19.94 -26.90
C LYS A 181 21.04 19.81 -28.41
N GLN A 182 22.30 19.60 -28.81
CA GLN A 182 22.71 19.43 -30.20
C GLN A 182 22.72 17.97 -30.66
N THR A 183 22.59 17.00 -29.73
CA THR A 183 22.47 15.56 -30.07
C THR A 183 21.00 15.16 -30.26
N PRO A 184 20.60 14.66 -31.45
CA PRO A 184 19.25 14.15 -31.68
C PRO A 184 18.93 12.96 -30.76
N GLY A 185 17.74 12.93 -30.16
CA GLY A 185 17.37 11.88 -29.20
C GLY A 185 17.83 12.16 -27.76
N SER A 186 18.25 13.39 -27.45
CA SER A 186 18.43 13.90 -26.09
C SER A 186 19.55 13.20 -25.29
N LEU A 187 19.55 13.33 -23.97
CA LEU A 187 20.60 12.84 -23.07
C LEU A 187 20.80 11.33 -23.13
N LEU A 188 19.75 10.55 -23.38
CA LEU A 188 19.87 9.11 -23.60
C LEU A 188 20.74 8.81 -24.83
N ALA A 189 20.51 9.49 -25.95
CA ALA A 189 21.34 9.36 -27.15
C ALA A 189 22.76 9.88 -26.91
N TYR A 190 22.92 11.02 -26.23
CA TYR A 190 24.22 11.58 -25.87
C TYR A 190 25.09 10.61 -25.04
N LEU A 191 24.54 10.01 -23.99
CA LEU A 191 25.25 9.01 -23.19
C LEU A 191 25.52 7.73 -24.00
N ARG A 192 24.64 7.36 -24.93
CA ARG A 192 24.80 6.21 -25.82
C ARG A 192 25.91 6.39 -26.84
N GLU A 193 26.08 7.60 -27.40
CA GLU A 193 27.20 7.94 -28.29
C GLU A 193 28.55 7.84 -27.56
N GLN A 194 28.59 8.11 -26.25
CA GLN A 194 29.79 8.01 -25.42
C GLN A 194 30.02 6.63 -24.79
N THR A 195 29.07 5.71 -24.90
CA THR A 195 29.12 4.39 -24.23
C THR A 195 29.03 3.25 -25.24
N THR A 196 30.09 2.44 -25.35
CA THR A 196 30.05 1.21 -26.15
C THR A 196 29.28 0.12 -25.42
N LEU A 197 28.16 -0.33 -25.99
CA LEU A 197 27.30 -1.38 -25.43
C LEU A 197 27.28 -2.61 -26.33
N ALA A 198 27.24 -3.80 -25.72
CA ALA A 198 27.13 -5.07 -26.43
C ALA A 198 25.69 -5.29 -26.98
N PRO A 199 25.51 -6.06 -28.07
CA PRO A 199 24.19 -6.23 -28.70
C PRO A 199 23.13 -6.88 -27.79
N ASP A 200 23.54 -7.76 -26.89
CA ASP A 200 22.67 -8.43 -25.91
C ASP A 200 22.23 -7.49 -24.77
N VAL A 201 23.07 -6.51 -24.41
CA VAL A 201 22.71 -5.43 -23.48
C VAL A 201 21.65 -4.54 -24.11
N LEU A 202 21.84 -4.15 -25.37
CA LEU A 202 20.91 -3.30 -26.14
C LEU A 202 19.53 -3.91 -26.37
N GLY A 203 19.41 -5.25 -26.32
CA GLY A 203 18.13 -5.95 -26.42
C GLY A 203 17.25 -5.87 -25.15
N ASP A 204 17.78 -5.34 -24.05
CA ASP A 204 17.13 -5.30 -22.73
C ASP A 204 17.12 -3.85 -22.22
N PRO A 205 15.93 -3.20 -22.12
CA PRO A 205 15.83 -1.80 -21.68
C PRO A 205 16.44 -1.53 -20.30
N VAL A 206 16.37 -2.49 -19.38
CA VAL A 206 16.84 -2.33 -17.99
C VAL A 206 18.36 -2.45 -17.95
N LYS A 207 18.93 -3.44 -18.64
CA LYS A 207 20.40 -3.57 -18.76
C LYS A 207 21.00 -2.39 -19.51
N THR A 208 20.36 -1.93 -20.58
CA THR A 208 20.79 -0.75 -21.32
C THR A 208 20.79 0.49 -20.43
N LEU A 209 19.69 0.76 -19.70
CA LEU A 209 19.63 1.90 -18.78
C LEU A 209 20.75 1.83 -17.74
N ASN A 210 20.90 0.69 -17.08
CA ASN A 210 21.92 0.49 -16.04
C ASN A 210 23.34 0.68 -16.58
N ALA A 211 23.65 0.15 -17.77
CA ALA A 211 24.95 0.36 -18.40
C ALA A 211 25.20 1.83 -18.79
N LEU A 212 24.17 2.56 -19.24
CA LEU A 212 24.28 3.99 -19.56
C LEU A 212 24.50 4.84 -18.30
N VAL A 213 23.73 4.64 -17.22
CA VAL A 213 23.88 5.45 -15.98
C VAL A 213 25.13 5.07 -15.17
N SER A 214 25.62 3.84 -15.29
CA SER A 214 26.93 3.42 -14.75
C SER A 214 28.12 3.94 -15.57
N SER A 215 27.92 4.53 -16.75
CA SER A 215 29.04 5.00 -17.59
C SER A 215 29.80 6.16 -16.94
N PRO A 216 31.14 6.28 -17.15
CA PRO A 216 31.92 7.41 -16.65
C PRO A 216 31.36 8.78 -17.08
N ALA A 217 30.83 8.86 -18.31
CA ALA A 217 30.18 10.06 -18.84
C ALA A 217 28.93 10.46 -18.03
N ALA A 218 28.08 9.48 -17.70
CA ALA A 218 26.88 9.71 -16.89
C ALA A 218 27.22 10.12 -15.45
N GLN A 219 28.23 9.50 -14.84
CA GLN A 219 28.70 9.87 -13.49
C GLN A 219 29.27 11.30 -13.46
N GLN A 220 30.08 11.66 -14.46
CA GLN A 220 30.62 13.02 -14.59
C GLN A 220 29.51 14.06 -14.78
N LEU A 221 28.54 13.78 -15.66
CA LEU A 221 27.37 14.64 -15.84
C LEU A 221 26.57 14.79 -14.55
N GLY A 222 26.18 13.69 -13.89
CA GLY A 222 25.40 13.72 -12.65
C GLY A 222 26.05 14.57 -11.56
N LYS A 223 27.39 14.50 -11.45
CA LYS A 223 28.19 15.35 -10.57
C LYS A 223 28.11 16.83 -10.98
N SER A 224 28.35 17.15 -12.26
CA SER A 224 28.24 18.53 -12.77
C SER A 224 26.85 19.13 -12.59
N LEU A 225 25.78 18.32 -12.68
CA LEU A 225 24.41 18.75 -12.38
C LEU A 225 24.21 19.03 -10.89
N GLN A 226 24.67 18.16 -10.00
CA GLN A 226 24.60 18.35 -8.54
C GLN A 226 25.37 19.61 -8.08
N GLU A 227 26.58 19.80 -8.59
CA GLU A 227 27.41 20.98 -8.33
C GLU A 227 26.76 22.24 -8.90
N GLY A 228 26.29 22.18 -10.15
CA GLY A 228 25.58 23.26 -10.83
C GLY A 228 24.30 23.69 -10.11
N MET A 229 23.58 22.76 -9.47
CA MET A 229 22.41 23.05 -8.64
C MET A 229 22.75 23.63 -7.26
N GLN A 230 24.00 23.48 -6.79
CA GLN A 230 24.45 23.84 -5.43
C GLN A 230 23.74 23.04 -4.30
N HIS A 231 23.30 21.82 -4.63
CA HIS A 231 22.69 20.89 -3.68
C HIS A 231 23.75 20.14 -2.86
N VAL A 232 23.36 19.56 -1.71
CA VAL A 232 24.29 18.83 -0.84
C VAL A 232 24.91 17.62 -1.54
N ALA A 233 26.24 17.52 -1.45
CA ALA A 233 26.98 16.36 -1.92
C ALA A 233 26.82 15.18 -0.94
N THR A 234 26.40 14.05 -1.50
CA THR A 234 26.26 12.74 -0.88
C THR A 234 26.52 11.65 -1.91
N ASP A 235 26.74 10.42 -1.45
CA ASP A 235 27.15 9.29 -2.29
C ASP A 235 26.09 8.93 -3.36
N SER A 236 24.80 9.24 -3.12
CA SER A 236 23.72 9.11 -4.11
C SER A 236 23.39 10.39 -4.90
N SER A 237 23.85 11.56 -4.46
CA SER A 237 23.36 12.85 -4.96
C SER A 237 23.58 13.07 -6.46
N ALA A 238 24.73 12.67 -7.01
CA ALA A 238 25.05 12.82 -8.43
C ALA A 238 24.09 11.99 -9.31
N MET A 239 23.83 10.74 -8.91
CA MET A 239 22.90 9.83 -9.59
C MET A 239 21.45 10.33 -9.49
N ASP A 240 21.04 10.84 -8.31
CA ASP A 240 19.71 11.44 -8.14
C ASP A 240 19.47 12.60 -9.13
N HIS A 241 20.46 13.48 -9.34
CA HIS A 241 20.35 14.58 -10.31
C HIS A 241 20.37 14.10 -11.76
N LEU A 242 21.17 13.08 -12.09
CA LEU A 242 21.22 12.49 -13.42
C LEU A 242 19.85 11.91 -13.83
N LEU A 243 19.27 11.04 -13.00
CA LEU A 243 17.99 10.40 -13.26
C LEU A 243 16.84 11.42 -13.39
N ALA A 244 16.83 12.42 -12.51
CA ALA A 244 15.89 13.53 -12.58
C ALA A 244 16.04 14.31 -13.89
N ALA A 245 17.27 14.64 -14.30
CA ALA A 245 17.51 15.35 -15.56
C ALA A 245 17.12 14.54 -16.80
N MET A 246 17.40 13.23 -16.82
CA MET A 246 16.97 12.33 -17.91
C MET A 246 15.44 12.30 -18.01
N THR A 247 14.74 12.22 -16.88
CA THR A 247 13.27 12.24 -16.81
C THR A 247 12.69 13.58 -17.28
N LEU A 248 13.20 14.70 -16.74
CA LEU A 248 12.76 16.06 -17.09
C LEU A 248 13.01 16.44 -18.54
N GLN A 249 13.93 15.79 -19.23
CA GLN A 249 14.23 16.07 -20.63
C GLN A 249 13.41 15.20 -21.60
N LEU A 250 12.98 14.02 -21.17
CA LEU A 250 11.96 13.24 -21.87
C LEU A 250 10.57 13.88 -21.69
N ASP A 251 10.23 14.32 -20.48
CA ASP A 251 8.94 14.87 -20.07
C ASP A 251 9.05 16.30 -19.46
N PRO A 252 9.61 17.30 -20.18
CA PRO A 252 9.67 18.70 -19.72
C PRO A 252 8.28 19.33 -19.55
N GLU A 253 7.27 18.80 -20.26
CA GLU A 253 5.87 19.20 -20.11
C GLU A 253 5.36 19.01 -18.67
N SER A 254 5.86 18.00 -17.95
CA SER A 254 5.48 17.73 -16.57
C SER A 254 5.95 18.77 -15.54
N ILE A 255 6.85 19.70 -15.90
CA ILE A 255 7.25 20.82 -15.03
C ILE A 255 6.08 21.80 -14.83
N THR A 256 5.27 22.01 -15.88
CA THR A 256 4.18 22.99 -15.89
C THR A 256 2.79 22.35 -15.84
N GLU A 257 2.60 21.16 -16.44
CA GLU A 257 1.31 20.51 -16.60
C GLU A 257 1.34 19.03 -16.15
N ALA A 258 1.70 18.79 -14.88
CA ALA A 258 1.65 17.47 -14.28
C ALA A 258 0.22 16.89 -14.23
N ASN A 259 -0.03 15.84 -15.03
CA ASN A 259 -1.24 15.02 -15.01
C ASN A 259 -0.84 13.54 -14.83
N ARG A 260 -1.53 12.80 -13.95
CA ARG A 260 -1.18 11.41 -13.61
C ARG A 260 -1.13 10.44 -14.80
N ASN A 261 -1.95 10.67 -15.83
CA ASN A 261 -2.05 9.81 -17.00
C ASN A 261 -1.23 10.35 -18.18
N LEU A 262 -0.65 11.55 -18.08
CA LEU A 262 0.17 12.15 -19.12
C LEU A 262 1.65 11.88 -18.86
N THR A 263 2.40 11.54 -19.90
CA THR A 263 3.84 11.24 -19.81
C THR A 263 4.50 11.64 -21.12
N ALA A 264 5.35 12.67 -21.12
CA ALA A 264 5.97 13.24 -22.32
C ALA A 264 4.94 13.61 -23.41
N GLY A 265 3.80 14.16 -23.00
CA GLY A 265 2.67 14.47 -23.88
C GLY A 265 1.83 13.28 -24.36
N PHE A 266 2.10 12.05 -23.89
CA PHE A 266 1.33 10.84 -24.20
C PHE A 266 0.29 10.56 -23.11
N ASP A 267 -1.00 10.49 -23.46
CA ASP A 267 -2.07 10.11 -22.52
C ASP A 267 -2.18 8.58 -22.44
N LEU A 268 -1.67 7.99 -21.35
CA LEU A 268 -1.78 6.57 -21.02
C LEU A 268 -3.26 6.12 -20.94
N ALA A 269 -4.19 7.05 -20.69
CA ALA A 269 -5.63 6.85 -20.64
C ALA A 269 -6.37 7.36 -21.89
N HIS A 270 -5.68 7.52 -23.03
CA HIS A 270 -6.30 7.82 -24.32
C HIS A 270 -7.26 6.72 -24.77
N GLU A 271 -8.31 7.07 -25.51
CA GLU A 271 -9.36 6.10 -25.90
C GLU A 271 -8.87 4.97 -26.82
N ASP A 272 -7.77 5.20 -27.56
CA ASP A 272 -7.08 4.16 -28.35
C ASP A 272 -6.39 3.08 -27.49
N HIS A 273 -6.09 3.38 -26.23
CA HIS A 273 -5.42 2.48 -25.29
C HIS A 273 -6.42 1.67 -24.45
N TRP A 274 -7.70 2.05 -24.45
CA TRP A 274 -8.74 1.37 -23.69
C TRP A 274 -8.91 -0.07 -24.17
N ASN A 275 -9.01 -0.99 -23.21
CA ASN A 275 -9.06 -2.42 -23.42
C ASN A 275 -7.86 -2.98 -24.24
N GLN A 276 -6.72 -2.28 -24.31
CA GLN A 276 -5.45 -2.83 -24.78
C GLN A 276 -4.63 -3.43 -23.63
N THR A 277 -3.74 -4.36 -23.96
CA THR A 277 -2.75 -4.94 -23.03
C THR A 277 -1.63 -3.93 -22.73
N ALA A 278 -1.00 -4.04 -21.55
CA ALA A 278 0.04 -3.11 -21.12
C ALA A 278 1.19 -2.98 -22.13
N ASP A 279 1.67 -4.10 -22.70
CA ASP A 279 2.77 -4.14 -23.66
C ASP A 279 2.51 -3.27 -24.91
N LYS A 280 1.25 -3.20 -25.37
CA LYS A 280 0.85 -2.36 -26.51
C LYS A 280 0.91 -0.88 -26.16
N VAL A 281 0.50 -0.51 -24.95
CA VAL A 281 0.56 0.88 -24.47
C VAL A 281 2.02 1.31 -24.30
N VAL A 282 2.89 0.44 -23.76
CA VAL A 282 4.35 0.67 -23.67
C VAL A 282 4.97 0.84 -25.07
N GLN A 283 4.60 -0.02 -26.03
CA GLN A 283 5.06 0.10 -27.43
C GLN A 283 4.55 1.38 -28.11
N ALA A 284 3.32 1.81 -27.81
CA ALA A 284 2.76 3.06 -28.33
C ALA A 284 3.49 4.29 -27.75
N LEU A 285 3.78 4.30 -26.45
CA LEU A 285 4.62 5.31 -25.81
C LEU A 285 6.01 5.36 -26.44
N GLY A 286 6.68 4.21 -26.63
CA GLY A 286 7.98 4.14 -27.30
C GLY A 286 7.96 4.74 -28.71
N LYS A 287 6.93 4.45 -29.51
CA LYS A 287 6.73 5.05 -30.84
C LYS A 287 6.49 6.56 -30.77
N HIS A 288 5.69 7.03 -29.80
CA HIS A 288 5.43 8.45 -29.57
C HIS A 288 6.70 9.22 -29.21
N LEU A 289 7.55 8.67 -28.33
CA LEU A 289 8.81 9.29 -27.93
C LEU A 289 9.78 9.45 -29.13
N VAL A 290 9.85 8.45 -30.00
CA VAL A 290 10.64 8.52 -31.25
C VAL A 290 10.04 9.53 -32.23
N ALA A 291 8.72 9.49 -32.45
CA ALA A 291 8.03 10.40 -33.38
C ALA A 291 8.17 11.88 -33.01
N ASN A 292 8.23 12.18 -31.70
CA ASN A 292 8.42 13.54 -31.17
C ASN A 292 9.90 13.88 -30.91
N GLY A 293 10.86 13.07 -31.39
CA GLY A 293 12.29 13.34 -31.30
C GLY A 293 12.88 13.29 -29.88
N LYS A 294 12.13 12.78 -28.89
CA LYS A 294 12.55 12.68 -27.48
C LYS A 294 13.65 11.63 -27.28
N THR A 295 13.74 10.64 -28.16
CA THR A 295 14.72 9.54 -28.10
C THR A 295 14.95 8.89 -29.48
N SER A 296 15.98 8.06 -29.62
CA SER A 296 16.26 7.28 -30.83
C SER A 296 15.50 5.95 -30.87
N PRO A 297 15.29 5.32 -32.05
CA PRO A 297 14.53 4.07 -32.14
C PRO A 297 15.08 2.91 -31.32
N ASP A 298 16.40 2.81 -31.17
CA ASP A 298 17.09 1.79 -30.37
C ASP A 298 17.00 2.03 -28.86
N LEU A 299 16.70 3.28 -28.43
CA LEU A 299 16.53 3.66 -27.02
C LEU A 299 15.05 3.87 -26.64
N ALA A 300 14.11 3.65 -27.57
CA ALA A 300 12.67 3.85 -27.34
C ALA A 300 12.13 3.05 -26.13
N GLY A 301 12.56 1.79 -25.98
CA GLY A 301 12.20 0.96 -24.82
C GLY A 301 12.83 1.45 -23.51
N VAL A 302 14.06 1.99 -23.57
CA VAL A 302 14.77 2.54 -22.41
C VAL A 302 14.08 3.80 -21.90
N ALA A 303 13.72 4.71 -22.81
CA ALA A 303 13.00 5.95 -22.50
C ALA A 303 11.59 5.66 -21.94
N ALA A 304 10.85 4.73 -22.55
CA ALA A 304 9.55 4.31 -22.03
C ALA A 304 9.66 3.66 -20.63
N TYR A 305 10.64 2.78 -20.41
CA TYR A 305 10.88 2.15 -19.10
C TYR A 305 11.21 3.19 -18.02
N LEU A 306 12.11 4.15 -18.29
CA LEU A 306 12.49 5.21 -17.35
C LEU A 306 11.30 6.08 -16.92
N LEU A 307 10.46 6.48 -17.88
CA LEU A 307 9.26 7.29 -17.60
C LEU A 307 8.20 6.50 -16.81
N LEU A 308 7.98 5.24 -17.18
CA LEU A 308 6.94 4.41 -16.55
C LEU A 308 7.33 3.91 -15.16
N ALA A 309 8.61 3.67 -14.90
CA ALA A 309 9.10 3.15 -13.60
C ALA A 309 8.72 4.04 -12.42
N SER A 310 8.58 5.34 -12.68
CA SER A 310 8.16 6.34 -11.70
C SER A 310 6.66 6.65 -11.75
N ARG A 311 6.14 6.96 -12.94
CA ARG A 311 4.78 7.50 -13.12
C ARG A 311 3.69 6.44 -13.14
N ALA A 312 3.96 5.27 -13.72
CA ALA A 312 2.95 4.23 -13.91
C ALA A 312 3.58 2.81 -13.95
N PRO A 313 4.23 2.35 -12.88
CA PRO A 313 4.95 1.07 -12.87
C PRO A 313 4.05 -0.15 -13.05
N VAL A 314 2.72 0.01 -12.95
CA VAL A 314 1.72 -0.99 -13.35
C VAL A 314 1.91 -1.50 -14.79
N PHE A 315 2.39 -0.65 -15.71
CA PHE A 315 2.69 -1.04 -17.10
C PHE A 315 4.01 -1.83 -17.25
N LEU A 316 4.82 -1.93 -16.19
CA LEU A 316 6.10 -2.64 -16.17
C LEU A 316 6.06 -3.96 -15.38
N ILE A 317 4.90 -4.32 -14.83
CA ILE A 317 4.67 -5.61 -14.19
C ILE A 317 4.88 -6.72 -15.24
N LYS A 318 5.58 -7.77 -14.86
CA LYS A 318 5.88 -8.91 -15.72
C LYS A 318 4.71 -9.88 -15.76
N ASP A 319 4.60 -10.62 -16.86
CA ASP A 319 3.65 -11.73 -17.00
C ASP A 319 2.19 -11.34 -16.68
N ILE A 320 1.79 -10.11 -17.06
CA ILE A 320 0.40 -9.66 -16.99
C ILE A 320 -0.42 -10.50 -17.98
N PRO A 321 -1.49 -11.19 -17.51
CA PRO A 321 -2.32 -12.00 -18.40
C PRO A 321 -2.97 -11.15 -19.49
N SER A 322 -3.13 -11.73 -20.69
CA SER A 322 -3.65 -11.00 -21.86
C SER A 322 -5.11 -10.51 -21.70
N THR A 323 -5.84 -11.08 -20.75
CA THR A 323 -7.20 -10.67 -20.31
C THR A 323 -7.21 -9.43 -19.41
N VAL A 324 -6.07 -9.04 -18.82
CA VAL A 324 -5.93 -7.89 -17.93
C VAL A 324 -5.57 -6.65 -18.73
N THR A 325 -6.57 -6.05 -19.36
CA THR A 325 -6.44 -4.89 -20.26
C THR A 325 -6.79 -3.57 -19.57
N TYR A 326 -6.29 -2.44 -20.09
CA TYR A 326 -6.51 -1.13 -19.49
C TYR A 326 -8.01 -0.77 -19.38
N GLY A 327 -8.49 -0.59 -18.15
CA GLY A 327 -9.90 -0.32 -17.85
C GLY A 327 -10.80 -1.56 -17.70
N SER A 328 -10.23 -2.77 -17.67
CA SER A 328 -10.90 -3.99 -17.20
C SER A 328 -11.07 -4.00 -15.67
N PRO A 329 -11.99 -4.79 -15.09
CA PRO A 329 -12.10 -4.97 -13.64
C PRO A 329 -10.82 -5.56 -13.00
N ALA A 330 -10.10 -6.40 -13.73
CA ALA A 330 -8.81 -6.93 -13.30
C ALA A 330 -7.74 -5.84 -13.19
N TRP A 331 -7.70 -4.94 -14.18
CA TRP A 331 -6.77 -3.80 -14.20
C TRP A 331 -7.00 -2.85 -13.02
N VAL A 332 -8.24 -2.64 -12.58
CA VAL A 332 -8.54 -1.86 -11.35
C VAL A 332 -7.81 -2.47 -10.15
N ASN A 333 -7.94 -3.79 -9.95
CA ASN A 333 -7.26 -4.47 -8.84
C ASN A 333 -5.73 -4.41 -8.97
N LEU A 334 -5.21 -4.61 -10.18
CA LEU A 334 -3.77 -4.55 -10.46
C LEU A 334 -3.19 -3.16 -10.21
N ALA A 335 -3.88 -2.10 -10.64
CA ALA A 335 -3.47 -0.71 -10.42
C ALA A 335 -3.51 -0.32 -8.93
N VAL A 336 -4.52 -0.77 -8.18
CA VAL A 336 -4.58 -0.58 -6.72
C VAL A 336 -3.43 -1.28 -6.01
N ALA A 337 -3.17 -2.55 -6.35
CA ALA A 337 -2.07 -3.33 -5.79
C ALA A 337 -0.71 -2.68 -6.09
N ALA A 338 -0.47 -2.35 -7.36
CA ALA A 338 0.75 -1.68 -7.83
C ALA A 338 1.01 -0.37 -7.08
N THR A 339 0.04 0.56 -7.06
CA THR A 339 0.18 1.85 -6.38
C THR A 339 0.44 1.70 -4.89
N THR A 340 -0.21 0.73 -4.24
CA THR A 340 -0.05 0.51 -2.79
C THR A 340 1.31 -0.09 -2.43
N ILE A 341 1.81 -1.04 -3.23
CA ILE A 341 3.14 -1.65 -3.05
C ILE A 341 4.23 -0.63 -3.36
N GLU A 342 4.08 0.13 -4.44
CA GLU A 342 5.07 1.13 -4.86
C GLU A 342 5.21 2.26 -3.84
N ALA A 343 4.12 2.69 -3.19
CA ALA A 343 4.15 3.70 -2.14
C ALA A 343 4.92 3.25 -0.88
N GLN A 344 5.06 1.95 -0.65
CA GLN A 344 5.79 1.37 0.49
C GLN A 344 7.22 1.00 0.12
N THR A 345 7.42 0.49 -1.09
CA THR A 345 8.70 0.02 -1.63
C THR A 345 8.89 0.53 -3.07
N PRO A 346 9.27 1.81 -3.25
CA PRO A 346 9.49 2.38 -4.59
C PRO A 346 10.55 1.62 -5.38
N GLY A 347 10.26 1.30 -6.63
CA GLY A 347 11.09 0.50 -7.53
C GLY A 347 10.91 -1.02 -7.39
N ARG A 348 9.96 -1.50 -6.57
CA ARG A 348 9.68 -2.94 -6.43
C ARG A 348 8.77 -3.44 -7.56
N VAL A 349 7.71 -2.71 -7.91
CA VAL A 349 6.64 -3.21 -8.80
C VAL A 349 7.15 -3.60 -10.19
N ALA A 350 8.03 -2.80 -10.81
CA ALA A 350 8.60 -3.08 -12.13
C ALA A 350 9.49 -4.35 -12.17
N SER A 351 9.84 -4.92 -11.00
CA SER A 351 10.57 -6.18 -10.92
C SER A 351 9.65 -7.41 -10.79
N MET A 352 8.41 -7.20 -10.35
CA MET A 352 7.48 -8.26 -9.94
C MET A 352 6.66 -8.78 -11.12
N THR A 353 6.24 -10.04 -11.01
CA THR A 353 5.21 -10.66 -11.83
C THR A 353 3.81 -10.27 -11.36
N PHE A 354 2.81 -10.40 -12.24
CA PHE A 354 1.40 -10.23 -11.88
C PHE A 354 1.00 -11.04 -10.64
N ALA A 355 1.45 -12.29 -10.54
CA ALA A 355 1.15 -13.16 -9.40
C ALA A 355 1.74 -12.63 -8.09
N GLU A 356 2.98 -12.14 -8.08
CA GLU A 356 3.62 -11.56 -6.90
C GLU A 356 2.92 -10.26 -6.45
N VAL A 357 2.58 -9.37 -7.40
CA VAL A 357 1.86 -8.11 -7.10
C VAL A 357 0.52 -8.41 -6.43
N MET A 358 -0.24 -9.36 -6.98
CA MET A 358 -1.55 -9.73 -6.45
C MET A 358 -1.46 -10.51 -5.12
N LEU A 359 -0.35 -11.18 -4.82
CA LEU A 359 -0.08 -11.85 -3.53
C LEU A 359 0.28 -10.87 -2.40
N GLU A 360 1.00 -9.79 -2.72
CA GLU A 360 1.41 -8.76 -1.77
C GLU A 360 0.28 -7.74 -1.48
N ALA A 361 -0.66 -7.55 -2.42
CA ALA A 361 -1.71 -6.53 -2.37
C ALA A 361 -2.46 -6.40 -1.01
N GLU A 362 -2.83 -7.52 -0.37
CA GLU A 362 -3.51 -7.51 0.94
C GLU A 362 -2.60 -6.98 2.06
N SER A 363 -1.34 -7.42 2.06
CA SER A 363 -0.32 -7.05 3.06
C SER A 363 0.01 -5.56 2.96
N ALA A 364 0.29 -5.09 1.74
CA ALA A 364 0.49 -3.67 1.46
C ALA A 364 -0.78 -2.85 1.81
N GLY A 365 -1.98 -3.32 1.42
CA GLY A 365 -3.24 -2.64 1.70
C GLY A 365 -3.55 -2.42 3.18
N LEU A 366 -3.13 -3.36 4.03
CA LEU A 366 -3.27 -3.24 5.48
C LEU A 366 -2.25 -2.28 6.11
N ALA A 367 -1.09 -2.05 5.47
CA ALA A 367 0.00 -1.23 6.00
C ALA A 367 -0.16 0.29 5.73
N ASP A 368 -0.72 0.71 4.58
CA ASP A 368 -1.18 2.11 4.36
C ASP A 368 -2.58 2.14 3.71
N ARG A 369 -3.60 2.12 4.57
CA ARG A 369 -5.01 2.17 4.17
C ARG A 369 -5.39 3.49 3.48
N SER A 370 -4.67 4.59 3.72
CA SER A 370 -4.94 5.89 3.08
C SER A 370 -4.51 5.84 1.62
N VAL A 371 -3.29 5.37 1.32
CA VAL A 371 -2.84 5.19 -0.07
C VAL A 371 -3.76 4.23 -0.81
N THR A 372 -4.16 3.13 -0.16
CA THR A 372 -5.03 2.12 -0.78
C THR A 372 -6.39 2.72 -1.17
N HIS A 373 -6.96 3.58 -0.31
CA HIS A 373 -8.23 4.27 -0.59
C HIS A 373 -8.11 5.24 -1.77
N ASP A 374 -7.05 6.05 -1.81
CA ASP A 374 -6.80 6.99 -2.90
C ASP A 374 -6.57 6.24 -4.23
N ALA A 375 -5.78 5.16 -4.21
CA ALA A 375 -5.53 4.30 -5.36
C ALA A 375 -6.80 3.63 -5.89
N GLN A 376 -7.68 3.16 -4.98
CA GLN A 376 -8.99 2.61 -5.33
C GLN A 376 -9.87 3.64 -6.01
N ARG A 377 -9.95 4.86 -5.47
CA ARG A 377 -10.74 5.95 -6.06
C ARG A 377 -10.27 6.28 -7.48
N GLU A 378 -8.96 6.44 -7.69
CA GLU A 378 -8.43 6.79 -9.02
C GLU A 378 -8.59 5.64 -10.04
N ALA A 379 -8.33 4.40 -9.64
CA ALA A 379 -8.51 3.24 -10.52
C ALA A 379 -9.99 3.01 -10.89
N LEU A 380 -10.92 3.24 -9.96
CA LEU A 380 -12.36 3.23 -10.25
C LEU A 380 -12.76 4.36 -11.21
N ILE A 381 -12.18 5.56 -11.09
CA ILE A 381 -12.45 6.67 -12.01
C ILE A 381 -12.04 6.31 -13.44
N ASP A 382 -10.83 5.78 -13.65
CA ASP A 382 -10.38 5.35 -14.98
C ASP A 382 -11.32 4.26 -15.55
N TRP A 383 -11.66 3.24 -14.75
CA TRP A 383 -12.62 2.21 -15.13
C TRP A 383 -14.00 2.80 -15.50
N GLY A 384 -14.51 3.74 -14.71
CA GLY A 384 -15.80 4.39 -14.93
C GLY A 384 -15.85 5.15 -16.26
N VAL A 385 -14.77 5.85 -16.60
CA VAL A 385 -14.61 6.53 -17.89
C VAL A 385 -14.54 5.53 -19.04
N VAL A 386 -13.68 4.51 -18.95
CA VAL A 386 -13.52 3.47 -19.98
C VAL A 386 -14.85 2.73 -20.24
N GLN A 387 -15.58 2.39 -19.19
CA GLN A 387 -16.82 1.62 -19.28
C GLN A 387 -18.08 2.47 -19.58
N GLY A 388 -17.97 3.80 -19.73
CA GLY A 388 -19.09 4.69 -20.08
C GLY A 388 -20.06 4.99 -18.91
N VAL A 389 -19.63 4.68 -17.69
CA VAL A 389 -20.33 4.97 -16.42
C VAL A 389 -20.15 6.44 -16.05
N LEU A 390 -18.93 6.97 -16.22
CA LEU A 390 -18.58 8.38 -16.04
C LEU A 390 -18.21 9.06 -17.36
N VAL A 391 -18.39 10.38 -17.40
CA VAL A 391 -17.89 11.25 -18.47
C VAL A 391 -16.48 11.73 -18.09
N LYS A 392 -15.50 11.61 -19.00
CA LYS A 392 -14.12 12.10 -18.77
C LYS A 392 -14.15 13.62 -18.53
N LYS A 393 -13.78 14.07 -17.33
CA LYS A 393 -13.61 15.50 -17.00
C LYS A 393 -12.14 15.89 -17.03
N ALA A 394 -11.83 17.02 -17.67
CA ALA A 394 -10.45 17.50 -17.84
C ALA A 394 -9.78 17.95 -16.52
N ASP A 395 -10.58 18.36 -15.53
CA ASP A 395 -10.10 18.71 -14.18
C ASP A 395 -10.05 17.49 -13.22
N HIS A 396 -10.53 16.33 -13.66
CA HIS A 396 -10.71 15.11 -12.87
C HIS A 396 -11.55 15.29 -11.57
N LEU A 397 -12.40 16.33 -11.51
CA LEU A 397 -13.23 16.61 -10.32
C LEU A 397 -14.61 15.95 -10.42
N TYR A 398 -14.76 14.83 -9.70
CA TYR A 398 -16.02 14.09 -9.57
C TYR A 398 -16.67 14.34 -8.20
N SER A 399 -17.99 14.47 -8.17
CA SER A 399 -18.78 14.70 -6.97
C SER A 399 -18.91 13.45 -6.09
N ALA A 400 -19.39 13.63 -4.86
CA ALA A 400 -19.68 12.54 -3.94
C ALA A 400 -20.67 11.53 -4.55
N GLU A 401 -21.71 12.04 -5.20
CA GLU A 401 -22.79 11.26 -5.80
C GLU A 401 -22.30 10.50 -7.04
N GLU A 402 -21.48 11.13 -7.88
CA GLU A 402 -20.85 10.48 -9.04
C GLU A 402 -19.96 9.30 -8.61
N LEU A 403 -19.16 9.48 -7.56
CA LEU A 403 -18.26 8.43 -7.04
C LEU A 403 -19.02 7.31 -6.29
N ALA A 404 -20.11 7.64 -5.59
CA ALA A 404 -20.96 6.64 -4.94
C ALA A 404 -21.72 5.79 -5.97
N ALA A 405 -22.25 6.41 -7.03
CA ALA A 405 -22.89 5.70 -8.13
C ALA A 405 -21.90 4.81 -8.90
N LEU A 406 -20.69 5.30 -9.15
CA LEU A 406 -19.59 4.55 -9.76
C LEU A 406 -19.24 3.28 -8.97
N LEU A 407 -19.06 3.40 -7.64
CA LEU A 407 -18.74 2.24 -6.81
C LEU A 407 -19.88 1.20 -6.81
N SER A 408 -21.13 1.66 -6.63
CA SER A 408 -22.31 0.79 -6.68
C SER A 408 -22.41 0.02 -8.01
N GLU A 409 -22.10 0.69 -9.13
CA GLU A 409 -22.09 0.07 -10.46
C GLU A 409 -20.94 -0.95 -10.61
N PHE A 410 -19.73 -0.61 -10.13
CA PHE A 410 -18.59 -1.54 -10.11
C PHE A 410 -18.88 -2.79 -9.29
N GLU A 411 -19.46 -2.64 -8.09
CA GLU A 411 -19.87 -3.74 -7.23
C GLU A 411 -20.98 -4.59 -7.87
N ALA A 412 -21.98 -3.97 -8.51
CA ALA A 412 -23.07 -4.69 -9.19
C ALA A 412 -22.58 -5.54 -10.37
N ARG A 413 -21.68 -5.01 -11.22
CA ARG A 413 -21.05 -5.78 -12.29
C ARG A 413 -20.19 -6.90 -11.73
N THR A 414 -19.37 -6.58 -10.72
CA THR A 414 -18.53 -7.54 -10.02
C THR A 414 -19.34 -8.73 -9.53
N ALA A 415 -20.39 -8.47 -8.74
CA ALA A 415 -21.26 -9.50 -8.20
C ALA A 415 -21.96 -10.34 -9.29
N SER A 416 -22.37 -9.71 -10.41
CA SER A 416 -22.97 -10.39 -11.55
C SER A 416 -22.00 -11.37 -12.22
N MET A 417 -20.77 -10.92 -12.46
CA MET A 417 -19.73 -11.73 -13.09
C MET A 417 -19.22 -12.83 -12.13
N THR A 418 -19.04 -12.55 -10.83
CA THR A 418 -18.74 -13.58 -9.81
C THR A 418 -19.83 -14.66 -9.74
N SER A 419 -21.10 -14.25 -9.79
CA SER A 419 -22.23 -15.18 -9.82
C SER A 419 -22.23 -16.04 -11.08
N ALA A 420 -21.88 -15.45 -12.24
CA ALA A 420 -21.73 -16.18 -13.50
C ALA A 420 -20.61 -17.23 -13.40
N THR A 421 -19.44 -16.89 -12.85
CA THR A 421 -18.33 -17.83 -12.59
C THR A 421 -18.80 -19.03 -11.75
N GLN A 422 -19.43 -18.78 -10.60
CA GLN A 422 -19.94 -19.85 -9.71
C GLN A 422 -20.95 -20.77 -10.42
N VAL A 423 -21.78 -20.21 -11.31
CA VAL A 423 -22.74 -20.97 -12.13
C VAL A 423 -22.04 -21.82 -13.20
N PHE A 424 -20.92 -21.36 -13.77
CA PHE A 424 -20.13 -22.16 -14.70
C PHE A 424 -19.39 -23.31 -13.99
N GLU A 425 -18.80 -23.05 -12.83
CA GLU A 425 -18.15 -24.05 -11.96
C GLU A 425 -19.10 -25.17 -11.48
N LYS A 426 -20.38 -24.84 -11.27
CA LYS A 426 -21.41 -25.78 -10.82
C LYS A 426 -21.60 -26.93 -11.81
N GLU A 427 -21.30 -28.16 -11.36
CA GLU A 427 -21.59 -29.38 -12.10
C GLU A 427 -23.10 -29.50 -12.38
N LEU A 428 -23.46 -30.05 -13.56
CA LEU A 428 -24.87 -30.29 -13.88
C LEU A 428 -25.44 -31.41 -12.99
N PRO A 429 -26.73 -31.37 -12.63
CA PRO A 429 -27.39 -32.44 -11.88
C PRO A 429 -27.18 -33.81 -12.55
N SER A 430 -26.99 -34.85 -11.74
CA SER A 430 -26.82 -36.22 -12.21
C SER A 430 -27.96 -37.11 -11.71
N ARG A 431 -28.69 -37.72 -12.64
CA ARG A 431 -29.77 -38.69 -12.33
C ARG A 431 -29.23 -39.90 -11.55
N ALA A 432 -28.00 -40.31 -11.81
CA ALA A 432 -27.34 -41.42 -11.12
C ALA A 432 -26.97 -41.08 -9.66
N LEU A 433 -26.46 -39.88 -9.38
CA LEU A 433 -26.18 -39.45 -8.00
C LEU A 433 -27.48 -39.29 -7.19
N LYS A 434 -28.55 -38.80 -7.82
CA LYS A 434 -29.89 -38.77 -7.20
C LYS A 434 -30.42 -40.17 -6.88
N ALA A 435 -30.26 -41.11 -7.81
CA ALA A 435 -30.64 -42.49 -7.58
C ALA A 435 -29.87 -43.10 -6.40
N ASP A 436 -28.58 -42.82 -6.27
CA ASP A 436 -27.77 -43.29 -5.13
C ASP A 436 -28.25 -42.74 -3.77
N THR A 437 -28.68 -41.47 -3.72
CA THR A 437 -29.29 -40.90 -2.50
C THR A 437 -30.59 -41.62 -2.16
N VAL A 438 -31.50 -41.77 -3.12
CA VAL A 438 -32.78 -42.48 -2.90
C VAL A 438 -32.57 -43.95 -2.54
N LEU A 439 -31.57 -44.61 -3.14
CA LEU A 439 -31.19 -45.98 -2.80
C LEU A 439 -30.70 -46.10 -1.35
N LYS A 440 -29.82 -45.20 -0.89
CA LYS A 440 -29.35 -45.20 0.51
C LYS A 440 -30.48 -44.98 1.51
N GLU A 441 -31.44 -44.11 1.19
CA GLU A 441 -32.61 -43.86 2.05
C GLU A 441 -33.62 -45.02 2.05
N ARG A 442 -33.93 -45.58 0.88
CA ARG A 442 -35.01 -46.58 0.71
C ARG A 442 -34.51 -48.01 0.87
N PHE A 443 -33.24 -48.28 0.62
CA PHE A 443 -32.62 -49.62 0.60
C PHE A 443 -31.21 -49.63 1.26
N PRO A 444 -31.09 -49.17 2.52
CA PRO A 444 -29.81 -49.20 3.24
C PRO A 444 -29.33 -50.64 3.45
N GLY A 445 -28.02 -50.86 3.36
CA GLY A 445 -27.39 -52.19 3.52
C GLY A 445 -27.37 -53.05 2.26
N LEU A 446 -27.87 -52.55 1.13
CA LEU A 446 -27.86 -53.23 -0.18
C LEU A 446 -26.86 -52.61 -1.17
N GLU A 447 -25.90 -51.80 -0.70
CA GLU A 447 -24.97 -51.01 -1.54
C GLU A 447 -24.17 -51.90 -2.51
N ALA A 448 -23.75 -53.09 -2.06
CA ALA A 448 -23.04 -54.07 -2.90
C ALA A 448 -23.90 -54.66 -4.04
N LEU A 449 -25.21 -54.43 -4.03
CA LEU A 449 -26.18 -54.87 -5.03
C LEU A 449 -26.70 -53.74 -5.92
N TYR A 450 -26.40 -52.46 -5.62
CA TYR A 450 -26.96 -51.32 -6.35
C TYR A 450 -26.73 -51.38 -7.87
N ASP A 451 -25.56 -51.87 -8.28
CA ASP A 451 -25.14 -52.01 -9.68
C ASP A 451 -25.27 -53.45 -10.23
N LYS A 452 -25.82 -54.40 -9.46
CA LYS A 452 -25.99 -55.79 -9.89
C LYS A 452 -27.30 -55.94 -10.66
N ARG A 453 -27.19 -56.29 -11.95
CA ARG A 453 -28.34 -56.54 -12.84
C ARG A 453 -29.07 -57.83 -12.48
N LEU A 454 -30.07 -57.72 -11.61
CA LEU A 454 -30.79 -58.85 -11.00
C LEU A 454 -32.32 -58.74 -11.15
N ILE A 455 -32.85 -57.61 -11.65
CA ILE A 455 -34.27 -57.27 -11.58
C ILE A 455 -34.88 -57.24 -12.98
N HIS A 456 -35.93 -58.03 -13.21
CA HIS A 456 -36.74 -57.97 -14.42
C HIS A 456 -37.97 -57.09 -14.19
N VAL A 457 -38.41 -56.41 -15.25
CA VAL A 457 -39.54 -55.48 -15.22
C VAL A 457 -40.68 -56.02 -16.07
N SER A 458 -41.92 -55.88 -15.59
CA SER A 458 -43.12 -56.15 -16.36
C SER A 458 -44.20 -55.11 -16.07
N TYR A 459 -45.03 -54.80 -17.07
CA TYR A 459 -46.15 -53.87 -16.94
C TYR A 459 -47.45 -54.64 -16.69
N GLN A 460 -48.10 -54.38 -15.55
CA GLN A 460 -49.36 -55.02 -15.21
C GLN A 460 -50.52 -54.31 -15.92
N LYS A 461 -51.13 -54.93 -16.92
CA LYS A 461 -52.32 -54.41 -17.60
C LYS A 461 -53.56 -55.19 -17.21
N ARG A 462 -54.72 -54.54 -17.29
CA ARG A 462 -56.03 -55.21 -17.27
C ARG A 462 -56.59 -55.30 -18.68
N ARG A 463 -57.12 -56.47 -19.05
CA ARG A 463 -57.94 -56.64 -20.26
C ARG A 463 -59.29 -55.94 -20.05
N PRO A 464 -60.02 -55.58 -21.14
CA PRO A 464 -61.36 -55.00 -21.04
C PRO A 464 -62.38 -55.83 -20.23
N TRP A 465 -62.15 -57.14 -20.07
CA TRP A 465 -62.98 -58.05 -19.27
C TRP A 465 -62.46 -58.30 -17.84
N GLY A 466 -61.47 -57.53 -17.36
CA GLY A 466 -61.05 -57.50 -15.96
C GLY A 466 -59.77 -58.27 -15.63
N ASP A 467 -59.38 -59.26 -16.43
CA ASP A 467 -58.19 -60.09 -16.20
C ASP A 467 -56.90 -59.29 -16.19
N VAL A 468 -56.02 -59.60 -15.24
CA VAL A 468 -54.66 -59.02 -15.14
C VAL A 468 -53.68 -59.85 -15.97
N PHE A 469 -52.90 -59.19 -16.82
CA PHE A 469 -51.79 -59.79 -17.55
C PHE A 469 -50.54 -58.91 -17.44
N TYR A 470 -49.38 -59.53 -17.64
CA TYR A 470 -48.09 -58.84 -17.58
C TYR A 470 -47.48 -58.77 -18.98
N GLU A 471 -47.28 -57.56 -19.49
CA GLU A 471 -46.47 -57.34 -20.69
C GLU A 471 -44.99 -57.21 -20.30
N PRO A 472 -44.05 -57.66 -21.17
CA PRO A 472 -42.62 -57.43 -20.96
C PRO A 472 -42.32 -55.93 -20.79
N GLY A 473 -41.55 -55.59 -19.77
CA GLY A 473 -41.01 -54.24 -19.59
C GLY A 473 -39.70 -54.02 -20.35
N PRO A 474 -38.92 -52.98 -19.98
CA PRO A 474 -37.56 -52.75 -20.47
C PRO A 474 -36.70 -54.02 -20.56
N VAL A 475 -36.05 -54.22 -21.71
CA VAL A 475 -35.41 -55.50 -22.08
C VAL A 475 -34.23 -55.84 -21.16
N GLY A 476 -34.23 -57.10 -20.68
CA GLY A 476 -33.14 -57.70 -19.89
C GLY A 476 -33.21 -57.40 -18.38
N PRO A 477 -32.24 -57.91 -17.59
CA PRO A 477 -32.16 -57.63 -16.16
C PRO A 477 -31.52 -56.26 -15.89
N HIS A 478 -32.10 -55.53 -14.95
CA HIS A 478 -31.72 -54.18 -14.52
C HIS A 478 -31.14 -54.21 -13.12
N SER A 479 -30.30 -53.23 -12.80
CA SER A 479 -29.79 -53.01 -11.44
C SER A 479 -30.77 -52.19 -10.59
N LEU A 480 -30.61 -52.19 -9.26
CA LEU A 480 -31.42 -51.32 -8.39
C LEU A 480 -31.26 -49.83 -8.79
N ARG A 481 -30.05 -49.42 -9.20
CA ARG A 481 -29.79 -48.09 -9.75
C ARG A 481 -30.54 -47.83 -11.05
N ASP A 482 -30.54 -48.77 -12.00
CA ASP A 482 -31.31 -48.65 -13.25
C ASP A 482 -32.81 -48.49 -12.95
N ILE A 483 -33.39 -49.30 -12.04
CA ILE A 483 -34.82 -49.22 -11.66
C ILE A 483 -35.17 -47.84 -11.09
N VAL A 484 -34.35 -47.33 -10.17
CA VAL A 484 -34.56 -46.01 -9.54
C VAL A 484 -34.33 -44.85 -10.52
N MET A 485 -33.37 -44.98 -11.45
CA MET A 485 -33.14 -43.98 -12.51
C MET A 485 -34.23 -43.96 -13.59
N MET A 486 -34.81 -45.13 -13.92
CA MET A 486 -35.91 -45.23 -14.89
C MET A 486 -37.23 -44.67 -14.33
N ASP A 487 -37.47 -44.81 -13.02
CA ASP A 487 -38.61 -44.22 -12.30
C ASP A 487 -39.97 -44.47 -13.00
N LEU A 488 -40.17 -45.74 -13.39
CA LEU A 488 -41.21 -46.16 -14.32
C LEU A 488 -42.62 -45.90 -13.75
N LYS A 489 -43.42 -45.12 -14.49
CA LYS A 489 -44.79 -44.77 -14.08
C LYS A 489 -45.80 -45.86 -14.49
N GLY A 490 -46.72 -46.18 -13.58
CA GLY A 490 -47.81 -47.14 -13.79
C GLY A 490 -47.76 -48.33 -12.83
N PRO A 491 -48.68 -49.31 -12.96
CA PRO A 491 -48.64 -50.55 -12.18
C PRO A 491 -47.52 -51.47 -12.69
N VAL A 492 -46.29 -51.17 -12.27
CA VAL A 492 -45.09 -51.95 -12.62
C VAL A 492 -44.92 -53.11 -11.64
N ARG A 493 -44.50 -54.28 -12.14
CA ARG A 493 -44.18 -55.45 -11.34
C ARG A 493 -42.72 -55.86 -11.59
N TYR A 494 -41.91 -55.73 -10.55
CA TYR A 494 -40.51 -56.14 -10.48
C TYR A 494 -40.39 -57.58 -9.99
N SER A 495 -39.48 -58.34 -10.58
CA SER A 495 -39.16 -59.71 -10.16
C SER A 495 -37.65 -59.98 -10.18
N SER A 496 -37.19 -60.90 -9.35
CA SER A 496 -35.78 -61.33 -9.28
C SER A 496 -35.70 -62.77 -8.81
N SER A 497 -34.67 -63.50 -9.26
CA SER A 497 -34.30 -64.80 -8.72
C SER A 497 -33.33 -64.71 -7.53
N ASP A 498 -32.83 -63.51 -7.21
CA ASP A 498 -31.92 -63.27 -6.09
C ASP A 498 -32.71 -62.85 -4.85
N SER A 499 -32.72 -63.72 -3.83
CA SER A 499 -33.49 -63.51 -2.59
C SER A 499 -33.02 -62.32 -1.75
N ARG A 500 -31.88 -61.69 -2.10
CA ARG A 500 -31.39 -60.47 -1.45
C ARG A 500 -32.10 -59.20 -1.96
N ILE A 501 -32.84 -59.28 -3.07
CA ILE A 501 -33.63 -58.16 -3.59
C ILE A 501 -34.98 -58.10 -2.84
N PRO A 502 -35.32 -57.01 -2.13
CA PRO A 502 -36.55 -56.90 -1.35
C PRO A 502 -37.75 -56.57 -2.26
N LEU A 503 -38.23 -57.58 -3.00
CA LEU A 503 -39.26 -57.42 -4.03
C LEU A 503 -40.57 -56.82 -3.49
N ASP A 504 -41.00 -57.14 -2.27
CA ASP A 504 -42.22 -56.55 -1.70
C ASP A 504 -42.07 -55.05 -1.48
N LYS A 505 -40.92 -54.62 -0.95
CA LYS A 505 -40.60 -53.20 -0.74
C LYS A 505 -40.45 -52.46 -2.07
N LEU A 506 -39.86 -53.11 -3.07
CA LEU A 506 -39.67 -52.55 -4.41
C LEU A 506 -40.99 -52.40 -5.18
N ASN A 507 -41.88 -53.39 -5.09
CA ASN A 507 -43.21 -53.38 -5.73
C ASN A 507 -44.23 -52.49 -5.00
N ALA A 508 -44.01 -52.16 -3.73
CA ALA A 508 -44.85 -51.20 -2.99
C ALA A 508 -44.60 -49.74 -3.38
N ILE A 509 -43.52 -49.44 -4.11
CA ILE A 509 -43.13 -48.08 -4.51
C ILE A 509 -43.69 -47.79 -5.91
N SER A 510 -44.61 -46.82 -5.99
CA SER A 510 -45.24 -46.38 -7.25
C SER A 510 -44.39 -45.39 -8.06
N THR A 511 -43.43 -44.72 -7.41
CA THR A 511 -42.41 -43.85 -8.03
C THR A 511 -41.31 -43.56 -7.01
N PHE A 512 -40.08 -43.39 -7.49
CA PHE A 512 -38.93 -42.98 -6.71
C PHE A 512 -38.74 -41.45 -6.68
N GLY A 513 -39.45 -40.71 -7.54
CA GLY A 513 -39.40 -39.24 -7.66
C GLY A 513 -38.09 -38.70 -8.27
N VAL A 514 -37.20 -39.58 -8.70
CA VAL A 514 -35.86 -39.26 -9.19
C VAL A 514 -35.91 -38.59 -10.57
N LEU A 515 -36.76 -39.07 -11.48
CA LEU A 515 -36.82 -38.53 -12.84
C LEU A 515 -37.41 -37.12 -12.87
N GLU A 516 -38.43 -36.87 -12.05
CA GLU A 516 -39.11 -35.58 -11.96
C GLU A 516 -38.23 -34.53 -11.27
N SER A 517 -37.64 -34.87 -10.10
CA SER A 517 -36.66 -34.02 -9.41
C SER A 517 -35.43 -33.72 -10.27
N PHE A 518 -34.91 -34.73 -11.00
CA PHE A 518 -33.80 -34.54 -11.93
C PHE A 518 -34.16 -33.54 -13.04
N ASN A 519 -35.29 -33.72 -13.72
CA ASN A 519 -35.69 -32.84 -14.83
C ASN A 519 -35.91 -31.39 -14.36
N GLN A 520 -36.48 -31.20 -13.16
CA GLN A 520 -36.68 -29.86 -12.57
C GLN A 520 -35.35 -29.17 -12.26
N GLU A 521 -34.44 -29.85 -11.56
CA GLU A 521 -33.12 -29.29 -11.22
C GLU A 521 -32.25 -29.08 -12.45
N PHE A 522 -32.31 -29.98 -13.44
CA PHE A 522 -31.58 -29.82 -14.69
C PHE A 522 -32.06 -28.57 -15.45
N LYS A 523 -33.37 -28.38 -15.58
CA LYS A 523 -33.95 -27.18 -16.20
C LYS A 523 -33.55 -25.90 -15.45
N ALA A 524 -33.50 -25.94 -14.12
CA ALA A 524 -33.03 -24.81 -13.32
C ALA A 524 -31.53 -24.52 -13.59
N ALA A 525 -30.66 -25.54 -13.56
CA ALA A 525 -29.23 -25.39 -13.80
C ALA A 525 -28.91 -24.89 -15.22
N ILE A 526 -29.66 -25.34 -16.24
CA ILE A 526 -29.55 -24.83 -17.60
C ILE A 526 -29.97 -23.35 -17.68
N ASN A 527 -31.06 -22.96 -17.02
CA ASN A 527 -31.48 -21.56 -16.98
C ASN A 527 -30.47 -20.66 -16.25
N GLU A 528 -29.87 -21.13 -15.15
CA GLU A 528 -28.75 -20.44 -14.49
C GLU A 528 -27.59 -20.25 -15.49
N LYS A 529 -27.13 -21.32 -16.16
CA LYS A 529 -26.02 -21.24 -17.13
C LYS A 529 -26.33 -20.32 -18.33
N LYS A 530 -27.59 -20.21 -18.77
CA LYS A 530 -28.00 -19.20 -19.78
C LYS A 530 -27.84 -17.76 -19.29
N VAL A 531 -28.16 -17.46 -18.04
CA VAL A 531 -27.98 -16.11 -17.44
C VAL A 531 -26.50 -15.80 -17.25
N ALA A 532 -25.70 -16.78 -16.85
CA ALA A 532 -24.24 -16.66 -16.77
C ALA A 532 -23.62 -16.40 -18.16
N MET A 533 -24.01 -17.17 -19.18
CA MET A 533 -23.61 -17.00 -20.59
C MET A 533 -23.94 -15.59 -21.09
N ASN A 534 -25.17 -15.12 -20.84
CA ASN A 534 -25.60 -13.78 -21.20
C ASN A 534 -24.72 -12.69 -20.55
N THR A 535 -24.39 -12.86 -19.26
CA THR A 535 -23.52 -11.95 -18.52
C THR A 535 -22.10 -11.91 -19.09
N ALA A 536 -21.56 -13.06 -19.49
CA ALA A 536 -20.27 -13.14 -20.16
C ALA A 536 -20.24 -12.44 -21.52
N ILE A 537 -21.24 -12.63 -22.38
CA ILE A 537 -21.25 -11.98 -23.69
C ILE A 537 -21.36 -10.45 -23.55
N ARG A 538 -22.16 -9.94 -22.60
CA ARG A 538 -22.18 -8.49 -22.27
C ARG A 538 -20.83 -8.00 -21.76
N HIS A 539 -20.13 -8.78 -20.94
CA HIS A 539 -18.76 -8.48 -20.53
C HIS A 539 -17.80 -8.39 -21.72
N LEU A 540 -17.77 -9.40 -22.58
CA LEU A 540 -16.90 -9.42 -23.76
C LEU A 540 -17.14 -8.22 -24.69
N ILE A 541 -18.39 -7.80 -24.90
CA ILE A 541 -18.69 -6.59 -25.69
C ILE A 541 -18.15 -5.34 -24.97
N SER A 542 -18.25 -5.24 -23.64
CA SER A 542 -17.71 -4.11 -22.87
C SER A 542 -16.18 -4.06 -22.83
N GLN A 543 -15.50 -5.21 -23.03
CA GLN A 543 -14.05 -5.29 -23.16
C GLN A 543 -13.54 -5.08 -24.61
N LEU A 544 -14.40 -4.77 -25.59
CA LEU A 544 -13.94 -4.40 -26.94
C LEU A 544 -13.35 -2.97 -26.97
N PRO A 545 -12.43 -2.65 -27.91
CA PRO A 545 -12.00 -1.29 -28.19
C PRO A 545 -13.20 -0.36 -28.47
N LEU A 546 -13.07 0.93 -28.17
CA LEU A 546 -14.19 1.88 -28.22
C LEU A 546 -14.92 1.90 -29.56
N GLU A 547 -14.18 1.86 -30.68
CA GLU A 547 -14.77 1.85 -32.01
C GLU A 547 -15.55 0.56 -32.33
N ASP A 548 -15.13 -0.58 -31.77
CA ASP A 548 -15.85 -1.84 -31.90
C ASP A 548 -17.08 -1.89 -30.98
N ARG A 549 -17.03 -1.29 -29.78
CA ARG A 549 -18.21 -1.05 -28.95
C ARG A 549 -19.25 -0.19 -29.67
N LYS A 550 -18.83 0.91 -30.30
CA LYS A 550 -19.71 1.74 -31.16
C LYS A 550 -20.25 0.94 -32.36
N ASN A 551 -19.53 -0.05 -32.89
CA ASN A 551 -20.06 -0.97 -33.91
C ASN A 551 -21.21 -1.84 -33.34
N PHE A 552 -21.00 -2.51 -32.21
CA PHE A 552 -22.06 -3.33 -31.58
C PHE A 552 -23.24 -2.53 -31.03
N GLU A 553 -23.06 -1.26 -30.61
CA GLU A 553 -24.14 -0.42 -30.09
C GLU A 553 -24.89 0.38 -31.16
N LEU A 554 -24.23 0.80 -32.25
CA LEU A 554 -24.85 1.66 -33.27
C LEU A 554 -25.09 0.97 -34.62
N GLY A 555 -24.26 0.01 -35.03
CA GLY A 555 -24.30 -0.56 -36.39
C GLY A 555 -25.53 -1.44 -36.68
N LYS A 556 -25.83 -1.65 -37.96
CA LYS A 556 -26.75 -2.70 -38.42
C LYS A 556 -26.07 -4.07 -38.29
N LEU A 557 -26.69 -4.99 -37.54
CA LEU A 557 -26.17 -6.34 -37.29
C LEU A 557 -26.86 -7.39 -38.18
N SER A 558 -26.05 -8.33 -38.70
CA SER A 558 -26.51 -9.58 -39.30
C SER A 558 -25.74 -10.74 -38.70
N PHE A 559 -26.44 -11.80 -38.28
CA PHE A 559 -25.85 -12.93 -37.55
C PHE A 559 -25.75 -14.17 -38.44
N PHE A 560 -24.69 -14.95 -38.26
CA PHE A 560 -24.45 -16.20 -38.97
C PHE A 560 -23.78 -17.23 -38.06
N TYR A 561 -23.83 -18.49 -38.44
CA TYR A 561 -23.11 -19.58 -37.77
C TYR A 561 -22.62 -20.61 -38.78
N ASN A 562 -21.60 -21.37 -38.42
CA ASN A 562 -21.15 -22.49 -39.22
C ASN A 562 -21.81 -23.80 -38.77
N GLN A 563 -22.08 -24.67 -39.73
CA GLN A 563 -22.56 -26.03 -39.52
C GLN A 563 -21.91 -26.96 -40.53
N SER A 564 -21.56 -28.17 -40.10
CA SER A 564 -21.00 -29.19 -41.00
C SER A 564 -21.88 -30.45 -41.06
N THR A 565 -21.84 -31.14 -42.19
CA THR A 565 -22.61 -32.35 -42.47
C THR A 565 -21.72 -33.35 -43.20
N THR A 566 -21.57 -34.56 -42.66
CA THR A 566 -20.99 -35.69 -43.40
C THR A 566 -22.05 -36.30 -44.31
N LEU A 567 -21.81 -36.24 -45.61
CA LEU A 567 -22.66 -36.82 -46.65
C LEU A 567 -22.46 -38.35 -46.72
N SER A 568 -23.55 -39.10 -46.83
CA SER A 568 -23.49 -40.57 -46.95
C SER A 568 -22.87 -41.00 -48.28
N THR A 569 -21.93 -41.94 -48.27
CA THR A 569 -21.31 -42.52 -49.47
C THR A 569 -21.88 -43.87 -49.93
N GLU A 570 -22.93 -44.36 -49.28
CA GLU A 570 -23.54 -45.66 -49.61
C GLU A 570 -24.58 -45.56 -50.74
N LEU A 571 -24.69 -46.61 -51.56
CA LEU A 571 -25.65 -46.70 -52.67
C LEU A 571 -27.11 -46.90 -52.23
N ILE A 572 -27.37 -47.16 -50.94
CA ILE A 572 -28.69 -47.42 -50.38
C ILE A 572 -28.86 -46.57 -49.12
N PRO A 573 -29.87 -45.68 -49.03
CA PRO A 573 -29.98 -44.71 -47.94
C PRO A 573 -30.61 -45.34 -46.67
N ILE A 574 -29.85 -46.17 -45.97
CA ILE A 574 -30.24 -46.74 -44.66
C ILE A 574 -29.83 -45.80 -43.51
N TRP A 575 -28.72 -45.08 -43.70
CA TRP A 575 -28.19 -44.08 -42.79
C TRP A 575 -28.00 -42.78 -43.58
N GLY A 576 -28.85 -41.79 -43.31
CA GLY A 576 -28.80 -40.50 -44.01
C GLY A 576 -27.55 -39.67 -43.69
N ASN A 577 -27.47 -38.48 -44.29
CA ASN A 577 -26.42 -37.52 -43.96
C ASN A 577 -26.32 -37.28 -42.45
N THR A 578 -25.11 -37.32 -41.91
CA THR A 578 -24.86 -37.06 -40.48
C THR A 578 -24.59 -35.57 -40.28
N LEU A 579 -25.53 -34.89 -39.63
CA LEU A 579 -25.39 -33.50 -39.22
C LEU A 579 -24.49 -33.43 -37.98
N HIS A 580 -23.44 -32.61 -38.01
CA HIS A 580 -22.61 -32.37 -36.82
C HIS A 580 -23.26 -31.31 -35.91
N PRO A 581 -22.90 -31.27 -34.62
CA PRO A 581 -23.27 -30.16 -33.75
C PRO A 581 -22.90 -28.81 -34.39
N LYS A 582 -23.73 -27.81 -34.12
CA LYS A 582 -23.51 -26.42 -34.54
C LYS A 582 -22.15 -25.94 -34.00
N GLU A 583 -21.36 -25.24 -34.82
CA GLU A 583 -20.14 -24.60 -34.32
C GLU A 583 -20.52 -23.50 -33.31
N GLU A 584 -19.80 -23.47 -32.20
CA GLU A 584 -20.03 -22.56 -31.06
C GLU A 584 -19.84 -21.06 -31.38
N PRO A 585 -18.90 -20.64 -32.26
CA PRO A 585 -18.74 -19.23 -32.57
C PRO A 585 -19.92 -18.63 -33.34
N LEU A 586 -20.43 -17.51 -32.84
CA LEU A 586 -21.43 -16.70 -33.52
C LEU A 586 -20.72 -15.64 -34.39
N LEU A 587 -20.94 -15.71 -35.70
CA LEU A 587 -20.43 -14.73 -36.65
C LEU A 587 -21.39 -13.54 -36.73
N VAL A 588 -20.86 -12.31 -36.69
CA VAL A 588 -21.65 -11.07 -36.72
C VAL A 588 -21.08 -10.11 -37.76
N ARG A 589 -21.83 -9.83 -38.83
CA ARG A 589 -21.54 -8.71 -39.74
C ARG A 589 -22.13 -7.43 -39.16
N VAL A 590 -21.31 -6.39 -39.06
CA VAL A 590 -21.72 -5.06 -38.60
C VAL A 590 -21.48 -4.04 -39.70
N GLU A 591 -22.53 -3.30 -40.06
CA GLU A 591 -22.46 -2.16 -40.97
C GLU A 591 -22.71 -0.87 -40.19
N ARG A 592 -21.75 0.06 -40.19
CA ARG A 592 -21.87 1.37 -39.55
C ARG A 592 -21.25 2.45 -40.41
N GLY A 593 -21.96 3.54 -40.69
CA GLY A 593 -21.48 4.65 -41.53
C GLY A 593 -21.03 4.21 -42.93
N GLY A 594 -21.64 3.17 -43.49
CA GLY A 594 -21.26 2.57 -44.78
C GLY A 594 -20.03 1.66 -44.76
N LYS A 595 -19.37 1.47 -43.60
CA LYS A 595 -18.25 0.51 -43.45
C LYS A 595 -18.77 -0.80 -42.86
N ALA A 596 -18.40 -1.93 -43.48
CA ALA A 596 -18.70 -3.27 -42.98
C ALA A 596 -17.47 -3.87 -42.28
N THR A 597 -17.69 -4.49 -41.11
CA THR A 597 -16.70 -5.27 -40.35
C THR A 597 -17.36 -6.58 -39.91
N ASP A 598 -16.67 -7.71 -40.07
CA ASP A 598 -17.15 -9.02 -39.64
C ASP A 598 -16.50 -9.39 -38.30
N TYR A 599 -17.25 -9.98 -37.38
CA TYR A 599 -16.78 -10.41 -36.07
C TYR A 599 -17.08 -11.88 -35.83
N GLU A 600 -16.30 -12.49 -34.95
CA GLU A 600 -16.52 -13.83 -34.39
C GLU A 600 -16.59 -13.71 -32.87
N ILE A 601 -17.72 -14.07 -32.29
CA ILE A 601 -17.92 -14.16 -30.84
C ILE A 601 -17.70 -15.63 -30.47
N SER A 602 -16.65 -15.95 -29.71
CA SER A 602 -16.46 -17.29 -29.12
C SER A 602 -16.38 -17.18 -27.60
N PHE A 603 -17.34 -17.81 -26.95
CA PHE A 603 -17.36 -18.05 -25.52
C PHE A 603 -16.32 -19.09 -25.11
N LYS A 604 -16.04 -20.10 -25.95
CA LYS A 604 -14.99 -21.10 -25.69
C LYS A 604 -13.59 -20.49 -25.62
N GLU A 605 -13.29 -19.54 -26.50
CA GLU A 605 -12.04 -18.75 -26.46
C GLU A 605 -12.11 -17.55 -25.51
N GLY A 606 -13.29 -17.24 -24.95
CA GLY A 606 -13.50 -16.05 -24.12
C GLY A 606 -13.18 -14.73 -24.83
N SER A 607 -13.46 -14.62 -26.15
CA SER A 607 -13.06 -13.43 -26.92
C SER A 607 -14.04 -13.08 -28.05
N ILE A 608 -14.00 -11.81 -28.46
CA ILE A 608 -14.63 -11.32 -29.70
C ILE A 608 -13.52 -10.82 -30.61
N ARG A 609 -13.43 -11.37 -31.82
CA ARG A 609 -12.37 -11.05 -32.80
C ARG A 609 -12.97 -10.38 -34.02
N SER A 610 -12.35 -9.30 -34.49
CA SER A 610 -12.75 -8.59 -35.71
C SER A 610 -11.94 -9.03 -36.93
N PHE A 611 -12.58 -8.97 -38.09
CA PHE A 611 -12.06 -9.36 -39.39
C PHE A 611 -12.52 -8.36 -40.47
N LEU A 612 -11.76 -8.30 -41.56
CA LEU A 612 -12.24 -7.68 -42.79
C LEU A 612 -13.49 -8.41 -43.29
N PRO A 613 -14.41 -7.70 -44.00
CA PRO A 613 -15.65 -8.30 -44.49
C PRO A 613 -15.41 -9.51 -45.41
N ASN A 614 -16.47 -10.31 -45.58
CA ASN A 614 -16.56 -11.58 -46.32
C ASN A 614 -16.28 -12.86 -45.51
N ARG A 615 -16.16 -12.77 -44.17
CA ARG A 615 -16.14 -13.95 -43.29
C ARG A 615 -17.54 -14.38 -42.87
N ALA A 616 -18.39 -13.42 -42.48
CA ALA A 616 -19.73 -13.61 -41.94
C ALA A 616 -20.82 -13.41 -43.03
N GLU A 617 -20.96 -14.40 -43.91
CA GLU A 617 -21.96 -14.40 -44.99
C GLU A 617 -22.35 -15.81 -45.43
N PRO A 618 -23.50 -16.00 -46.11
CA PRO A 618 -23.96 -17.31 -46.53
C PRO A 618 -23.01 -17.91 -47.58
N LYS A 619 -22.38 -19.03 -47.24
CA LYS A 619 -21.47 -19.77 -48.13
C LYS A 619 -21.52 -21.26 -47.85
N THR A 620 -21.30 -22.07 -48.87
CA THR A 620 -21.19 -23.53 -48.78
C THR A 620 -19.85 -23.96 -49.34
N THR A 621 -19.07 -24.72 -48.57
CA THR A 621 -17.84 -25.38 -49.03
C THR A 621 -17.98 -26.90 -48.88
N LYS A 622 -17.23 -27.65 -49.70
CA LYS A 622 -17.24 -29.12 -49.67
C LYS A 622 -15.80 -29.61 -49.62
N ASN A 623 -15.47 -30.41 -48.61
CA ASN A 623 -14.18 -31.06 -48.45
C ASN A 623 -14.39 -32.58 -48.35
N GLY A 624 -14.13 -33.29 -49.45
CA GLY A 624 -14.46 -34.71 -49.57
C GLY A 624 -15.95 -34.97 -49.34
N ASN A 625 -16.26 -35.76 -48.31
CA ASN A 625 -17.64 -36.09 -47.91
C ASN A 625 -18.24 -35.08 -46.92
N VAL A 626 -17.48 -34.09 -46.43
CA VAL A 626 -17.99 -33.09 -45.49
C VAL A 626 -18.43 -31.84 -46.25
N LYS A 627 -19.68 -31.44 -46.05
CA LYS A 627 -20.26 -30.16 -46.48
C LYS A 627 -20.23 -29.20 -45.28
N CYS A 628 -19.61 -28.04 -45.43
CA CYS A 628 -19.62 -26.98 -44.41
C CYS A 628 -20.43 -25.80 -44.93
N GLU A 629 -21.27 -25.21 -44.08
CA GLU A 629 -22.20 -24.15 -44.44
C GLU A 629 -22.16 -23.04 -43.40
N THR A 630 -21.99 -21.80 -43.83
CA THR A 630 -22.29 -20.62 -43.01
C THR A 630 -23.73 -20.21 -43.28
N ILE A 631 -24.57 -20.24 -42.25
CA ILE A 631 -26.02 -20.10 -42.33
C ILE A 631 -26.46 -18.82 -41.60
N ALA A 632 -27.36 -18.05 -42.19
CA ALA A 632 -27.91 -16.84 -41.57
C ALA A 632 -28.80 -17.17 -40.36
N PHE A 633 -28.62 -16.41 -39.29
CA PHE A 633 -29.37 -16.52 -38.04
C PHE A 633 -30.25 -15.28 -37.81
N SER A 634 -31.46 -15.52 -37.31
CA SER A 634 -32.46 -14.49 -36.99
C SER A 634 -32.87 -14.67 -35.53
N PRO A 635 -32.35 -13.88 -34.59
CA PRO A 635 -32.71 -14.04 -33.18
C PRO A 635 -34.18 -13.70 -32.96
N SER A 636 -34.85 -14.52 -32.16
CA SER A 636 -36.27 -14.40 -31.78
C SER A 636 -36.58 -13.08 -31.07
N LYS A 637 -35.63 -12.57 -30.27
CA LYS A 637 -35.74 -11.31 -29.53
C LYS A 637 -35.01 -10.18 -30.25
N GLY A 638 -35.66 -9.03 -30.39
CA GLY A 638 -35.05 -7.77 -30.82
C GLY A 638 -34.45 -7.73 -32.24
N GLY A 639 -34.55 -8.81 -33.03
CA GLY A 639 -33.90 -8.91 -34.35
C GLY A 639 -34.27 -7.79 -35.34
N SER A 640 -35.45 -7.18 -35.23
CA SER A 640 -35.87 -6.03 -36.05
C SER A 640 -35.21 -4.70 -35.64
N SER A 641 -34.76 -4.57 -34.39
CA SER A 641 -33.98 -3.44 -33.88
C SER A 641 -32.49 -3.62 -34.20
N LEU A 642 -31.94 -4.81 -33.96
CA LEU A 642 -30.53 -5.13 -34.25
C LEU A 642 -30.18 -4.96 -35.74
N ARG A 643 -31.12 -5.24 -36.65
CA ARG A 643 -30.98 -5.07 -38.11
C ARG A 643 -31.07 -3.62 -38.61
N LYS A 644 -31.17 -2.63 -37.71
CA LYS A 644 -31.16 -1.21 -38.04
C LYS A 644 -29.95 -0.54 -37.40
N GLU A 645 -29.26 0.27 -38.19
CA GLU A 645 -28.31 1.24 -37.67
C GLU A 645 -29.06 2.26 -36.79
N GLN A 646 -28.46 2.64 -35.67
CA GLN A 646 -29.01 3.59 -34.70
C GLN A 646 -28.33 4.96 -34.87
N PRO A 647 -29.03 6.08 -34.63
CA PRO A 647 -28.39 7.39 -34.59
C PRO A 647 -27.35 7.45 -33.45
N PRO A 648 -26.29 8.29 -33.57
CA PRO A 648 -25.36 8.54 -32.47
C PRO A 648 -26.08 9.01 -31.21
N THR A 649 -25.56 8.62 -30.04
CA THR A 649 -26.07 9.03 -28.73
C THR A 649 -25.31 10.24 -28.19
N ASP A 650 -25.95 11.05 -27.32
CA ASP A 650 -25.29 12.16 -26.62
C ASP A 650 -24.11 11.71 -25.73
N LYS A 651 -24.09 10.44 -25.31
CA LYS A 651 -22.92 9.81 -24.67
C LYS A 651 -21.88 9.43 -25.74
N ALA A 652 -20.67 10.00 -25.62
CA ALA A 652 -19.52 9.66 -26.46
C ALA A 652 -19.00 8.22 -26.23
N VAL A 653 -19.13 7.72 -25.00
CA VAL A 653 -18.76 6.36 -24.58
C VAL A 653 -20.02 5.59 -24.18
N PRO A 654 -20.38 4.48 -24.87
CA PRO A 654 -21.58 3.72 -24.54
C PRO A 654 -21.32 2.77 -23.36
N ASP A 655 -22.30 2.61 -22.47
CA ASP A 655 -22.28 1.55 -21.46
C ASP A 655 -22.66 0.22 -22.10
N SER A 656 -21.68 -0.47 -22.67
CA SER A 656 -21.89 -1.73 -23.40
C SER A 656 -22.11 -2.95 -22.49
N PHE A 657 -22.05 -2.82 -21.16
CA PHE A 657 -22.39 -3.93 -20.27
C PHE A 657 -23.89 -3.96 -19.95
N ASN A 658 -24.45 -2.79 -19.57
CA ASN A 658 -25.89 -2.66 -19.30
C ASN A 658 -26.71 -2.26 -20.55
N GLY A 659 -26.04 -1.97 -21.66
CA GLY A 659 -26.66 -1.52 -22.91
C GLY A 659 -27.75 -2.49 -23.39
N ALA A 660 -28.94 -1.95 -23.67
CA ALA A 660 -30.08 -2.75 -24.12
C ALA A 660 -29.79 -3.50 -25.44
N ARG A 661 -28.91 -2.98 -26.30
CA ARG A 661 -28.45 -3.70 -27.50
C ARG A 661 -27.48 -4.82 -27.17
N SER A 662 -26.49 -4.58 -26.30
CA SER A 662 -25.61 -5.66 -25.81
C SER A 662 -26.37 -6.78 -25.10
N GLN A 663 -27.44 -6.48 -24.35
CA GLN A 663 -28.37 -7.49 -23.83
C GLN A 663 -29.01 -8.32 -24.96
N LEU A 664 -29.51 -7.68 -26.02
CA LEU A 664 -30.13 -8.38 -27.16
C LEU A 664 -29.13 -9.22 -27.97
N ILE A 665 -27.87 -8.79 -28.06
CA ILE A 665 -26.78 -9.54 -28.71
C ILE A 665 -26.42 -10.77 -27.87
N ALA A 666 -26.35 -10.62 -26.54
CA ALA A 666 -26.12 -11.72 -25.62
C ALA A 666 -27.32 -12.71 -25.59
N ASP A 667 -28.56 -12.24 -25.68
CA ASP A 667 -29.74 -13.08 -25.86
C ASP A 667 -29.68 -13.86 -27.18
N ALA A 668 -29.27 -13.21 -28.28
CA ALA A 668 -29.05 -13.86 -29.58
C ALA A 668 -27.97 -14.94 -29.52
N PHE A 669 -26.88 -14.72 -28.76
CA PHE A 669 -25.84 -15.72 -28.54
C PHE A 669 -26.36 -16.94 -27.76
N VAL A 670 -27.10 -16.71 -26.66
CA VAL A 670 -27.71 -17.78 -25.86
C VAL A 670 -28.74 -18.59 -26.68
N GLU A 671 -29.51 -17.92 -27.55
CA GLU A 671 -30.41 -18.59 -28.49
C GLU A 671 -29.61 -19.40 -29.54
N HIS A 672 -28.49 -18.86 -30.02
CA HIS A 672 -27.61 -19.58 -30.93
C HIS A 672 -27.07 -20.88 -30.34
N THR A 673 -26.66 -20.91 -29.05
CA THR A 673 -26.04 -22.12 -28.45
C THR A 673 -27.03 -23.26 -28.21
N ASN A 674 -28.34 -23.02 -28.32
CA ASN A 674 -29.42 -24.01 -28.20
C ASN A 674 -29.34 -24.89 -26.94
N PHE A 675 -29.10 -24.31 -25.77
CA PHE A 675 -29.06 -25.05 -24.49
C PHE A 675 -30.34 -25.83 -24.13
N ASP A 676 -31.46 -25.60 -24.83
CA ASP A 676 -32.71 -26.34 -24.67
C ASP A 676 -32.79 -27.62 -25.54
N ASP A 677 -31.72 -27.98 -26.26
CA ASP A 677 -31.67 -29.19 -27.08
C ASP A 677 -32.02 -30.45 -26.24
N GLU A 678 -33.00 -31.23 -26.70
CA GLU A 678 -33.43 -32.43 -25.98
C GLU A 678 -32.29 -33.45 -25.82
N ALA A 679 -31.33 -33.46 -26.75
CA ALA A 679 -30.22 -34.39 -26.70
C ALA A 679 -29.15 -33.99 -25.65
N ILE A 680 -29.08 -32.72 -25.23
CA ILE A 680 -28.34 -32.26 -24.03
C ILE A 680 -28.97 -32.84 -22.75
N LEU A 681 -30.31 -32.85 -22.68
CA LEU A 681 -31.04 -33.47 -21.56
C LEU A 681 -30.87 -34.99 -21.54
N GLU A 682 -30.94 -35.67 -22.68
CA GLU A 682 -30.73 -37.13 -22.79
C GLU A 682 -29.32 -37.55 -22.34
N GLN A 683 -28.29 -36.76 -22.66
CA GLN A 683 -26.95 -37.02 -22.11
C GLN A 683 -26.92 -36.91 -20.58
N ALA A 684 -27.47 -35.83 -20.02
CA ALA A 684 -27.41 -35.57 -18.58
C ALA A 684 -28.24 -36.57 -17.74
N ARG A 685 -29.25 -37.20 -18.34
CA ARG A 685 -29.95 -38.35 -17.73
C ARG A 685 -29.00 -39.51 -17.45
N GLY A 686 -27.93 -39.69 -18.21
CA GLY A 686 -26.97 -40.79 -18.06
C GLY A 686 -27.57 -42.15 -18.47
N LEU A 687 -26.77 -43.00 -19.12
CA LEU A 687 -27.26 -44.21 -19.78
C LEU A 687 -27.53 -45.37 -18.81
N THR A 688 -28.80 -45.71 -18.60
CA THR A 688 -29.23 -46.99 -18.00
C THR A 688 -28.92 -48.16 -18.94
N TYR A 689 -29.06 -49.40 -18.46
CA TYR A 689 -28.96 -50.58 -19.34
C TYR A 689 -30.01 -50.59 -20.46
N HIS A 690 -31.22 -50.08 -20.20
CA HIS A 690 -32.26 -49.95 -21.23
C HIS A 690 -31.88 -48.94 -22.32
N ASP A 691 -31.38 -47.75 -21.93
CA ASP A 691 -31.00 -46.68 -22.86
C ASP A 691 -29.91 -47.13 -23.86
N LYS A 692 -29.01 -48.00 -23.40
CA LYS A 692 -27.94 -48.60 -24.24
C LYS A 692 -28.49 -49.60 -25.26
N ASN A 693 -29.55 -50.33 -24.92
CA ASN A 693 -30.17 -51.32 -25.81
C ASN A 693 -31.06 -50.66 -26.89
N GLU A 694 -31.60 -49.46 -26.66
CA GLU A 694 -32.38 -48.70 -27.66
C GLU A 694 -31.52 -47.93 -28.70
N LYS A 695 -30.19 -48.12 -28.72
CA LYS A 695 -29.26 -47.36 -29.60
C LYS A 695 -29.32 -45.83 -29.46
N ARG A 696 -29.77 -45.28 -28.33
CA ARG A 696 -29.81 -43.81 -28.08
C ARG A 696 -28.44 -43.17 -27.79
N ALA A 697 -27.33 -43.92 -27.93
CA ALA A 697 -26.01 -43.46 -27.57
C ALA A 697 -25.23 -42.92 -28.78
N ASN A 698 -25.22 -41.61 -29.00
CA ASN A 698 -24.27 -40.95 -29.92
C ASN A 698 -23.95 -39.48 -29.53
N ALA A 699 -22.65 -39.17 -29.54
CA ALA A 699 -22.03 -37.89 -29.93
C ALA A 699 -22.52 -36.52 -29.38
N ILE A 700 -22.81 -36.39 -28.07
CA ILE A 700 -22.93 -35.04 -27.43
C ILE A 700 -21.99 -34.84 -26.22
N SER A 701 -21.36 -35.92 -25.73
CA SER A 701 -20.59 -35.94 -24.46
C SER A 701 -19.61 -34.78 -24.26
N ASN A 702 -19.06 -34.24 -25.34
CA ASN A 702 -18.07 -33.18 -25.33
C ASN A 702 -18.68 -31.77 -25.33
N PHE A 703 -19.86 -31.55 -25.92
CA PHE A 703 -20.40 -30.19 -26.16
C PHE A 703 -20.47 -29.36 -24.88
N ILE A 704 -21.08 -29.89 -23.82
CA ILE A 704 -21.24 -29.19 -22.54
C ILE A 704 -19.92 -29.06 -21.78
N LEU A 705 -19.04 -30.07 -21.86
CA LEU A 705 -17.73 -30.06 -21.20
C LEU A 705 -16.74 -29.10 -21.87
N GLU A 706 -16.88 -28.87 -23.18
CA GLU A 706 -16.11 -27.89 -23.95
C GLU A 706 -16.73 -26.48 -23.93
N LEU A 707 -18.01 -26.35 -23.56
CA LEU A 707 -18.72 -25.08 -23.36
C LEU A 707 -18.54 -24.46 -21.98
N VAL A 708 -17.78 -25.08 -21.07
CA VAL A 708 -17.27 -24.39 -19.87
C VAL A 708 -15.85 -23.95 -20.19
N PRO A 709 -15.62 -22.68 -20.59
CA PRO A 709 -14.27 -22.19 -20.70
C PRO A 709 -13.59 -22.34 -19.33
N PHE A 710 -12.30 -22.66 -19.35
CA PHE A 710 -11.42 -22.59 -18.17
C PHE A 710 -11.57 -23.72 -17.14
N TYR A 711 -12.20 -24.84 -17.53
CA TYR A 711 -12.21 -26.12 -16.79
C TYR A 711 -10.80 -26.56 -16.32
N SER A 712 -9.75 -26.26 -17.09
CA SER A 712 -8.35 -26.55 -16.73
C SER A 712 -7.88 -25.79 -15.47
N ALA A 713 -8.03 -24.47 -15.45
CA ALA A 713 -7.62 -23.60 -14.34
C ALA A 713 -8.34 -23.99 -13.03
N ILE A 714 -9.67 -24.12 -13.10
CA ILE A 714 -10.53 -24.55 -11.99
C ILE A 714 -10.10 -25.91 -11.45
N ASN A 715 -9.79 -26.87 -12.33
CA ASN A 715 -9.33 -28.20 -11.92
C ASN A 715 -7.92 -28.19 -11.30
N CYS A 716 -7.03 -27.26 -11.68
CA CYS A 716 -5.74 -27.04 -11.01
C CYS A 716 -5.94 -26.46 -9.60
N PHE A 717 -6.74 -25.41 -9.45
CA PHE A 717 -7.04 -24.82 -8.13
C PHE A 717 -7.75 -25.81 -7.21
N ARG A 718 -8.74 -26.56 -7.71
CA ARG A 718 -9.44 -27.63 -6.97
C ARG A 718 -8.50 -28.76 -6.51
N LYS A 719 -7.40 -28.99 -7.22
CA LYS A 719 -6.34 -29.96 -6.86
C LYS A 719 -5.25 -29.36 -5.95
N GLY A 720 -5.40 -28.12 -5.50
CA GLY A 720 -4.40 -27.41 -4.68
C GLY A 720 -3.14 -26.99 -5.43
N LYS A 721 -3.12 -27.10 -6.76
CA LYS A 721 -1.99 -26.74 -7.63
C LYS A 721 -2.04 -25.25 -7.95
N VAL A 722 -1.77 -24.40 -6.96
CA VAL A 722 -1.89 -22.94 -7.09
C VAL A 722 -1.03 -22.40 -8.22
N PHE A 723 0.25 -22.79 -8.31
CA PHE A 723 1.17 -22.28 -9.34
C PHE A 723 0.79 -22.71 -10.77
N GLU A 724 0.37 -23.96 -10.97
CA GLU A 724 -0.15 -24.43 -12.28
C GLU A 724 -1.52 -23.79 -12.62
N GLY A 725 -2.32 -23.41 -11.62
CA GLY A 725 -3.53 -22.61 -11.82
C GLY A 725 -3.21 -21.18 -12.24
N LEU A 726 -2.14 -20.58 -11.69
CA LEU A 726 -1.68 -19.23 -12.07
C LEU A 726 -1.20 -19.18 -13.53
N SER A 727 -0.54 -20.23 -14.05
CA SER A 727 -0.18 -20.35 -15.47
C SER A 727 -1.40 -20.55 -16.42
N HIS A 728 -2.61 -20.55 -15.88
CA HIS A 728 -3.86 -20.56 -16.64
C HIS A 728 -4.73 -19.33 -16.34
N LEU A 729 -4.14 -18.20 -15.90
CA LEU A 729 -4.86 -16.94 -15.68
C LEU A 729 -5.22 -16.17 -16.96
N ASP A 730 -4.50 -16.40 -18.07
CA ASP A 730 -4.91 -15.95 -19.42
C ASP A 730 -6.28 -16.52 -19.84
N MET A 731 -6.73 -17.52 -19.09
CA MET A 731 -7.95 -18.29 -19.26
C MET A 731 -8.90 -18.01 -18.09
N ASP A 732 -9.27 -16.74 -17.90
CA ASP A 732 -10.42 -16.33 -17.09
C ASP A 732 -11.24 -15.27 -17.81
N LEU A 733 -12.56 -15.44 -17.83
CA LEU A 733 -13.49 -14.67 -18.65
C LEU A 733 -13.68 -13.25 -18.16
N PHE A 734 -13.52 -13.07 -16.86
CA PHE A 734 -13.89 -11.86 -16.13
C PHE A 734 -12.67 -11.18 -15.47
N GLY A 735 -11.50 -11.81 -15.54
CA GLY A 735 -10.26 -11.35 -14.94
C GLY A 735 -10.26 -11.32 -13.40
N PHE A 736 -11.16 -12.06 -12.76
CA PHE A 736 -11.08 -12.32 -11.34
C PHE A 736 -10.07 -13.43 -11.08
N VAL A 737 -8.89 -13.01 -10.63
CA VAL A 737 -8.04 -13.92 -9.86
C VAL A 737 -8.89 -14.41 -8.68
N THR A 738 -9.31 -15.67 -8.71
CA THR A 738 -10.06 -16.32 -7.63
C THR A 738 -9.48 -17.70 -7.36
N ALA A 739 -8.40 -17.72 -6.60
CA ALA A 739 -7.87 -18.95 -6.03
C ALA A 739 -8.87 -19.53 -5.00
N GLY A 740 -9.87 -20.30 -5.48
CA GLY A 740 -10.76 -21.12 -4.66
C GLY A 740 -11.65 -20.36 -3.67
N MET A 741 -12.23 -19.23 -4.09
CA MET A 741 -12.97 -18.36 -3.18
C MET A 741 -14.38 -18.87 -2.88
N SER A 742 -14.53 -19.62 -1.78
CA SER A 742 -15.80 -19.63 -1.05
C SER A 742 -16.01 -18.24 -0.45
N THR A 743 -16.82 -17.39 -1.09
CA THR A 743 -17.14 -16.04 -0.59
C THR A 743 -17.67 -16.12 0.85
N ALA A 744 -17.01 -15.42 1.77
CA ALA A 744 -17.36 -15.37 3.19
C ALA A 744 -18.67 -14.59 3.41
N GLY A 745 -19.81 -15.21 3.09
CA GLY A 745 -21.08 -14.49 3.08
C GLY A 745 -22.34 -15.23 2.65
N LYS A 746 -22.43 -16.57 2.78
CA LYS A 746 -23.68 -17.38 2.90
C LYS A 746 -23.38 -18.90 2.77
N MET A 747 -23.02 -19.56 3.87
CA MET A 747 -23.15 -21.03 3.94
C MET A 747 -24.63 -21.41 4.16
N ILE A 748 -25.37 -21.67 3.08
CA ILE A 748 -26.70 -22.29 3.17
C ILE A 748 -26.57 -23.78 2.87
N LYS A 749 -26.60 -24.57 3.96
CA LYS A 749 -27.04 -25.97 4.06
C LYS A 749 -26.72 -26.90 2.88
N ILE A 750 -25.63 -27.66 3.01
CA ILE A 750 -25.71 -29.11 2.75
C ILE A 750 -25.88 -29.76 4.12
N ALA A 751 -27.04 -30.35 4.37
CA ALA A 751 -27.36 -30.96 5.65
C ALA A 751 -26.91 -32.44 5.67
N GLY A 752 -26.07 -32.79 6.64
CA GLY A 752 -25.99 -34.14 7.20
C GLY A 752 -25.16 -35.20 6.45
N THR A 753 -23.91 -35.38 6.88
CA THR A 753 -23.45 -36.72 7.35
C THR A 753 -22.15 -36.63 8.16
N THR A 754 -22.32 -36.79 9.47
CA THR A 754 -21.38 -37.36 10.47
C THR A 754 -19.90 -36.97 10.44
N ALA A 755 -19.48 -36.22 11.47
CA ALA A 755 -18.09 -35.83 11.67
C ALA A 755 -17.19 -36.96 12.21
N SER A 756 -15.92 -36.95 11.80
CA SER A 756 -14.79 -37.41 12.63
C SER A 756 -13.59 -36.48 12.41
N ALA A 757 -12.86 -36.19 13.49
CA ALA A 757 -11.94 -35.06 13.53
C ALA A 757 -10.68 -35.26 12.65
N VAL A 758 -10.34 -34.25 11.85
CA VAL A 758 -9.00 -34.06 11.29
C VAL A 758 -8.50 -32.65 11.64
N SER A 759 -7.92 -32.53 12.83
CA SER A 759 -7.10 -31.38 13.21
C SER A 759 -5.73 -31.46 12.52
N LYS A 760 -5.68 -31.19 11.20
CA LYS A 760 -4.42 -31.07 10.44
C LYS A 760 -4.45 -29.89 9.48
N GLY A 761 -3.71 -28.84 9.84
CA GLY A 761 -3.05 -27.96 8.88
C GLY A 761 -3.96 -27.22 7.89
N ALA A 762 -4.84 -26.35 8.39
CA ALA A 762 -5.39 -25.26 7.59
C ALA A 762 -4.26 -24.26 7.24
N ARG A 763 -3.43 -24.61 6.25
CA ARG A 763 -2.73 -23.57 5.48
C ARG A 763 -3.82 -22.83 4.72
N ALA A 764 -4.10 -21.61 5.14
CA ALA A 764 -4.89 -20.69 4.33
C ALA A 764 -4.23 -20.62 2.95
N ALA A 765 -4.93 -21.10 1.92
CA ALA A 765 -4.68 -20.61 0.59
C ALA A 765 -5.02 -19.13 0.66
N LYS A 766 -4.00 -18.25 0.61
CA LYS A 766 -4.25 -16.82 0.45
C LYS A 766 -5.07 -16.69 -0.83
N VAL A 767 -6.31 -16.22 -0.69
CA VAL A 767 -7.16 -15.95 -1.83
C VAL A 767 -6.56 -14.74 -2.52
N ILE A 768 -5.78 -14.99 -3.56
CA ILE A 768 -5.39 -13.95 -4.51
C ILE A 768 -6.71 -13.59 -5.21
N GLY A 769 -7.31 -12.47 -4.83
CA GLY A 769 -8.58 -12.05 -5.40
C GLY A 769 -9.19 -10.82 -4.73
N MET A 770 -9.50 -9.84 -5.58
CA MET A 770 -10.23 -8.58 -5.35
C MET A 770 -9.86 -7.76 -4.11
N ALA A 771 -9.47 -6.51 -4.32
CA ALA A 771 -9.51 -5.53 -3.24
C ALA A 771 -10.95 -5.46 -2.71
N THR A 772 -11.18 -5.86 -1.46
CA THR A 772 -12.53 -5.83 -0.87
C THR A 772 -12.91 -4.39 -0.53
N PHE A 773 -13.64 -3.73 -1.42
CA PHE A 773 -14.14 -2.36 -1.25
C PHE A 773 -15.16 -2.19 -0.11
N SER A 774 -15.63 -3.31 0.46
CA SER A 774 -16.83 -3.47 1.32
C SER A 774 -16.77 -2.87 2.74
N ALA A 775 -15.91 -1.87 3.00
CA ALA A 775 -15.82 -1.16 4.28
C ALA A 775 -15.34 0.30 4.16
N LEU A 776 -15.18 0.82 2.94
CA LEU A 776 -14.50 2.08 2.69
C LEU A 776 -15.48 3.15 2.25
N ASN A 777 -15.53 4.26 2.99
CA ASN A 777 -16.33 5.44 2.62
C ASN A 777 -15.57 6.24 1.54
N PRO A 778 -15.98 6.24 0.25
CA PRO A 778 -15.26 6.96 -0.80
C PRO A 778 -15.28 8.48 -0.62
N LEU A 779 -16.19 8.96 0.24
CA LEU A 779 -16.48 10.36 0.49
C LEU A 779 -15.61 10.96 1.61
N GLY A 780 -14.89 10.13 2.38
CA GLY A 780 -14.06 10.57 3.50
C GLY A 780 -12.85 11.45 3.13
N GLY A 781 -12.50 11.52 1.85
CA GLY A 781 -11.33 12.24 1.32
C GLY A 781 -11.65 13.39 0.35
N LEU A 782 -12.90 13.89 0.31
CA LEU A 782 -13.35 14.90 -0.68
C LEU A 782 -12.61 16.25 -0.66
N GLY A 783 -11.69 16.48 0.31
CA GLY A 783 -10.81 17.66 0.34
C GLY A 783 -9.49 17.50 -0.43
N ASP A 784 -8.88 16.30 -0.43
CA ASP A 784 -7.43 16.16 -0.63
C ASP A 784 -7.02 15.48 -1.96
N ALA A 785 -7.93 14.75 -2.62
CA ALA A 785 -7.60 13.96 -3.80
C ALA A 785 -7.57 14.79 -5.10
N ALA A 786 -6.41 15.38 -5.42
CA ALA A 786 -6.13 16.04 -6.69
C ALA A 786 -4.69 15.79 -7.17
N ILE A 787 -4.40 14.55 -7.60
CA ILE A 787 -3.17 14.23 -8.34
C ILE A 787 -3.40 14.54 -9.83
N GLY A 788 -3.40 15.84 -10.16
CA GLY A 788 -3.49 16.32 -11.54
C GLY A 788 -3.90 17.80 -11.71
N GLY A 789 -3.06 18.58 -12.38
CA GLY A 789 -3.41 19.74 -13.23
C GLY A 789 -4.04 21.02 -12.65
N ALA A 790 -4.64 21.04 -11.45
CA ALA A 790 -5.52 22.14 -11.05
C ALA A 790 -4.92 23.15 -10.02
N ARG A 791 -4.22 24.16 -10.54
CA ARG A 791 -3.88 25.47 -9.92
C ARG A 791 -2.94 25.49 -8.68
N LEU A 792 -1.82 26.19 -8.86
CA LEU A 792 -0.75 26.55 -7.90
C LEU A 792 -1.16 27.35 -6.64
N ALA A 793 -2.44 27.45 -6.29
CA ALA A 793 -2.94 28.30 -5.20
C ALA A 793 -3.39 27.53 -3.94
N GLY A 794 -3.44 26.18 -3.95
CA GLY A 794 -3.85 25.40 -2.77
C GLY A 794 -3.61 23.90 -2.84
N LYS A 795 -4.19 23.20 -3.83
CA LYS A 795 -4.26 21.73 -3.82
C LYS A 795 -2.90 21.02 -3.97
N GLY A 796 -2.03 21.48 -4.85
CA GLY A 796 -0.67 20.91 -4.99
C GLY A 796 0.18 21.09 -3.72
N LEU A 797 -0.05 22.16 -2.97
CA LEU A 797 0.64 22.45 -1.71
C LEU A 797 0.18 21.49 -0.58
N GLN A 798 -1.06 21.04 -0.64
CA GLN A 798 -1.66 20.05 0.27
C GLN A 798 -1.12 18.64 0.03
N PHE A 799 -0.96 18.22 -1.24
CA PHE A 799 -0.26 16.98 -1.59
C PHE A 799 1.20 16.98 -1.13
N LEU A 800 1.94 18.08 -1.38
CA LEU A 800 3.33 18.24 -0.91
C LEU A 800 3.42 18.18 0.62
N ARG A 801 2.47 18.80 1.33
CA ARG A 801 2.33 18.72 2.79
C ARG A 801 2.07 17.30 3.27
N ASN A 802 1.21 16.54 2.61
CA ASN A 802 0.92 15.15 2.95
C ASN A 802 2.15 14.23 2.70
N LYS A 803 2.92 14.43 1.61
CA LYS A 803 4.17 13.67 1.36
C LYS A 803 5.26 14.02 2.40
N ALA A 804 5.48 15.31 2.67
CA ALA A 804 6.48 15.78 3.62
C ALA A 804 6.16 15.37 5.07
N THR A 805 4.89 15.46 5.49
CA THR A 805 4.47 14.96 6.81
C THR A 805 4.59 13.45 6.90
N LYS A 806 4.13 12.64 5.92
CA LYS A 806 4.33 11.18 5.94
C LYS A 806 5.81 10.80 6.15
N ALA A 807 6.74 11.48 5.48
CA ALA A 807 8.17 11.28 5.68
C ALA A 807 8.65 11.65 7.10
N ALA A 808 8.20 12.77 7.66
CA ALA A 808 8.49 13.14 9.06
C ALA A 808 7.87 12.17 10.09
N ASN A 809 6.74 11.54 9.74
CA ASN A 809 5.98 10.65 10.61
C ASN A 809 6.52 9.21 10.62
N ALA A 810 7.05 8.72 9.49
CA ALA A 810 7.82 7.49 9.43
C ALA A 810 9.02 7.49 10.40
N ILE A 811 9.53 8.68 10.74
CA ILE A 811 10.64 8.92 11.68
C ILE A 811 10.17 9.01 13.15
N ARG A 812 8.89 9.36 13.39
CA ARG A 812 8.26 9.37 14.72
C ARG A 812 7.81 7.96 15.17
N GLY A 813 7.39 7.12 14.22
CA GLY A 813 6.97 5.74 14.45
C GLY A 813 5.61 5.59 15.14
N ALA A 814 4.98 4.42 14.99
CA ALA A 814 3.64 4.13 15.55
C ALA A 814 3.59 4.10 17.09
N THR A 815 4.75 4.10 17.76
CA THR A 815 4.90 4.09 19.23
C THR A 815 5.56 5.35 19.78
N GLY A 816 5.87 6.34 18.93
CA GLY A 816 6.61 7.55 19.33
C GLY A 816 8.10 7.34 19.64
N SER A 817 8.70 6.19 19.27
CA SER A 817 10.12 5.96 19.55
C SER A 817 11.03 6.70 18.57
N TYR A 818 11.67 7.77 19.06
CA TYR A 818 12.63 8.63 18.34
C TYR A 818 13.95 7.95 17.92
N ASP A 819 14.02 6.62 17.86
CA ASP A 819 15.21 5.86 17.47
C ASP A 819 15.67 6.16 16.03
N VAL A 820 14.75 6.57 15.14
CA VAL A 820 15.08 6.91 13.76
C VAL A 820 15.80 8.27 13.66
N LEU A 821 15.48 9.27 14.50
CA LEU A 821 16.28 10.50 14.60
C LEU A 821 17.70 10.21 15.11
N LYS A 822 17.82 9.28 16.06
CA LYS A 822 19.10 8.82 16.60
C LYS A 822 19.93 8.04 15.57
N ALA A 823 19.28 7.34 14.64
CA ALA A 823 19.92 6.72 13.49
C ALA A 823 20.32 7.77 12.43
N ALA A 824 19.44 8.71 12.08
CA ALA A 824 19.73 9.81 11.15
C ALA A 824 20.92 10.68 11.60
N GLY A 825 21.06 10.88 12.91
CA GLY A 825 22.21 11.58 13.49
C GLY A 825 23.53 10.80 13.46
N LYS A 826 23.48 9.45 13.37
CA LYS A 826 24.66 8.59 13.22
C LYS A 826 25.16 8.56 11.77
N GLY A 827 25.68 9.70 11.30
CA GLY A 827 26.41 9.76 10.02
C GLY A 827 26.47 11.14 9.38
N HIS A 828 25.45 11.98 9.59
CA HIS A 828 25.29 13.21 8.80
C HIS A 828 25.24 14.53 9.58
N GLY A 829 25.07 14.49 10.91
CA GLY A 829 24.98 15.68 11.75
C GLY A 829 23.90 15.58 12.82
N THR A 830 23.41 16.71 13.34
CA THR A 830 22.26 16.69 14.28
C THR A 830 20.95 16.63 13.47
N ALA A 831 20.15 15.58 13.64
CA ALA A 831 18.82 15.46 13.03
C ALA A 831 17.74 16.02 13.98
N VAL A 832 16.86 16.89 13.48
CA VAL A 832 15.72 17.45 14.22
C VAL A 832 14.45 17.47 13.36
N ILE A 833 13.28 17.48 14.00
CA ILE A 833 12.02 17.79 13.32
C ILE A 833 11.81 19.30 13.36
N GLY A 834 11.41 19.88 12.24
CA GLY A 834 11.13 21.31 12.15
C GLY A 834 10.20 21.64 10.99
N THR A 835 9.93 22.93 10.84
CA THR A 835 9.05 23.49 9.82
C THR A 835 9.80 24.49 8.94
N TYR A 836 9.36 24.68 7.71
CA TYR A 836 9.90 25.68 6.78
C TYR A 836 8.78 26.22 5.89
N PRO A 837 8.85 27.49 5.46
CA PRO A 837 7.85 28.06 4.56
C PRO A 837 8.01 27.51 3.13
N SER A 838 6.90 27.11 2.53
CA SER A 838 6.79 26.79 1.11
C SER A 838 5.52 27.44 0.55
N GLY A 839 5.69 28.46 -0.29
CA GLY A 839 4.58 29.36 -0.64
C GLY A 839 3.99 30.02 0.61
N ASN A 840 2.66 29.97 0.75
CA ASN A 840 1.93 30.54 1.89
C ASN A 840 1.74 29.56 3.06
N VAL A 841 2.39 28.38 3.05
CA VAL A 841 2.13 27.31 4.03
C VAL A 841 3.43 26.84 4.68
N SER A 842 3.36 26.52 5.97
CA SER A 842 4.46 25.91 6.73
C SER A 842 4.44 24.39 6.56
N LEU A 843 5.54 23.80 6.10
CA LEU A 843 5.70 22.37 5.87
C LEU A 843 6.63 21.75 6.91
N GLN A 844 6.24 20.61 7.48
CA GLN A 844 7.09 19.86 8.40
C GLN A 844 8.07 18.96 7.65
N THR A 845 9.30 18.86 8.14
CA THR A 845 10.35 17.98 7.60
C THR A 845 11.28 17.52 8.72
N VAL A 846 12.08 16.49 8.44
CA VAL A 846 13.26 16.16 9.24
C VAL A 846 14.46 16.77 8.55
N ALA A 847 15.19 17.59 9.30
CA ALA A 847 16.36 18.28 8.81
C ALA A 847 17.61 17.83 9.56
N VAL A 848 18.72 17.72 8.84
CA VAL A 848 20.04 17.46 9.41
C VAL A 848 20.90 18.70 9.29
N PHE A 849 21.58 19.06 10.38
CA PHE A 849 22.54 20.14 10.42
C PHE A 849 23.92 19.67 9.93
N LYS A 850 24.31 20.10 8.73
CA LYS A 850 25.59 19.77 8.07
C LYS A 850 26.18 21.07 7.49
N ASN A 851 27.49 21.28 7.57
CA ASN A 851 28.17 22.44 6.98
C ASN A 851 27.54 23.82 7.36
N ASN A 852 27.18 23.98 8.64
CA ASN A 852 26.51 25.16 9.20
C ASN A 852 25.14 25.52 8.58
N ARG A 853 24.47 24.55 7.94
CA ARG A 853 23.17 24.71 7.28
C ARG A 853 22.25 23.51 7.56
N TRP A 854 20.94 23.72 7.44
CA TRP A 854 19.94 22.66 7.51
C TRP A 854 19.69 22.09 6.12
N TYR A 855 19.60 20.77 6.00
CA TYR A 855 19.25 20.05 4.77
C TYR A 855 18.15 19.04 5.05
N HIS A 856 17.28 18.78 4.07
CA HIS A 856 16.25 17.75 4.21
C HIS A 856 16.87 16.36 4.36
N TYR A 857 16.19 15.47 5.07
CA TYR A 857 16.60 14.08 5.28
C TYR A 857 15.58 13.10 4.71
N ASP A 858 16.06 12.12 3.95
CA ASP A 858 15.27 11.02 3.42
C ASP A 858 15.36 9.81 4.37
N PRO A 859 14.27 9.39 5.04
CA PRO A 859 14.29 8.23 5.94
C PRO A 859 14.45 6.88 5.22
N ILE A 860 14.11 6.79 3.94
CA ILE A 860 14.17 5.56 3.15
C ILE A 860 15.60 5.38 2.64
N LYS A 861 16.15 6.38 1.95
CA LYS A 861 17.56 6.41 1.49
C LYS A 861 18.55 6.65 2.63
N LYS A 862 18.06 7.05 3.82
CA LYS A 862 18.83 7.37 5.04
C LYS A 862 19.86 8.49 4.88
N ASN A 863 19.68 9.38 3.91
CA ASN A 863 20.68 10.38 3.50
C ASN A 863 20.10 11.81 3.45
N VAL A 864 20.96 12.81 3.41
CA VAL A 864 20.55 14.22 3.22
C VAL A 864 20.39 14.56 1.73
N PHE A 865 19.51 15.49 1.39
CA PHE A 865 19.24 15.85 0.00
C PHE A 865 18.92 17.35 -0.22
N GLY A 866 18.96 17.75 -1.49
CA GLY A 866 18.52 19.06 -1.96
C GLY A 866 19.39 20.26 -1.57
N ALA A 867 18.81 21.45 -1.76
CA ALA A 867 19.37 22.72 -1.34
C ALA A 867 19.31 22.91 0.20
N PRO A 868 20.09 23.85 0.77
CA PRO A 868 19.89 24.29 2.15
C PRO A 868 18.46 24.79 2.39
N ILE A 869 17.83 24.34 3.47
CA ILE A 869 16.48 24.77 3.85
C ILE A 869 16.53 26.25 4.28
N LYS A 870 15.79 27.10 3.57
CA LYS A 870 15.64 28.52 3.92
C LYS A 870 14.58 28.66 5.01
N ASN A 871 14.82 29.54 5.98
CA ASN A 871 13.87 29.90 7.04
C ASN A 871 13.33 28.69 7.85
N PHE A 872 14.21 27.71 8.15
CA PHE A 872 13.86 26.54 8.94
C PHE A 872 13.73 26.86 10.44
N SER A 873 12.59 26.49 11.04
CA SER A 873 12.27 26.61 12.46
C SER A 873 12.15 25.22 13.09
N ARG A 874 12.53 25.05 14.37
CA ARG A 874 12.52 23.72 15.04
C ARG A 874 11.22 23.49 15.81
N VAL A 875 10.76 22.24 15.89
CA VAL A 875 9.66 21.87 16.80
C VAL A 875 10.16 21.93 18.25
N GLY A 876 9.42 22.60 19.13
CA GLY A 876 9.72 22.68 20.56
C GLY A 876 10.58 23.87 20.99
N ALA A 877 10.74 24.90 20.15
CA ALA A 877 11.24 26.21 20.59
C ALA A 877 10.07 27.06 21.10
N SER A 878 9.93 27.21 22.43
CA SER A 878 9.07 28.25 23.02
C SER A 878 9.56 29.64 22.57
N SER A 879 8.67 30.64 22.47
CA SER A 879 9.02 31.94 21.87
C SER A 879 8.68 33.17 22.71
N MET A 880 9.71 33.99 22.95
CA MET A 880 9.66 35.37 23.43
C MET A 880 9.07 36.35 22.40
N ILE A 881 9.07 36.04 21.11
CA ILE A 881 8.71 37.02 20.08
C ILE A 881 7.18 37.10 19.94
N VAL A 882 6.58 37.82 20.88
CA VAL A 882 5.19 38.31 20.80
C VAL A 882 5.10 39.35 19.68
N ARG A 883 4.96 38.91 18.42
CA ARG A 883 4.61 39.82 17.30
C ARG A 883 3.91 39.23 16.08
N ALA A 884 4.05 37.92 15.79
CA ALA A 884 3.38 37.28 14.64
C ALA A 884 2.28 36.28 15.03
N THR A 885 2.52 35.44 16.04
CA THR A 885 1.57 34.38 16.49
C THR A 885 0.44 34.89 17.38
N GLY A 886 0.56 36.10 17.94
CA GLY A 886 -0.41 36.67 18.89
C GLY A 886 -1.84 36.79 18.35
N SER A 887 -2.01 37.05 17.05
CA SER A 887 -3.33 37.09 16.39
C SER A 887 -4.04 35.73 16.45
N ASN A 888 -3.32 34.67 16.07
CA ASN A 888 -3.90 33.32 15.95
C ASN A 888 -4.20 32.73 17.33
N ASN A 889 -3.33 32.97 18.33
CA ASN A 889 -3.58 32.51 19.69
C ASN A 889 -4.70 33.29 20.39
N ALA A 890 -4.85 34.59 20.13
CA ALA A 890 -6.01 35.36 20.58
C ALA A 890 -7.32 34.87 19.94
N ALA A 891 -7.32 34.59 18.64
CA ALA A 891 -8.47 34.02 17.94
C ALA A 891 -8.83 32.61 18.45
N PHE A 892 -7.83 31.75 18.68
CA PHE A 892 -8.04 30.42 19.24
C PHE A 892 -8.56 30.48 20.68
N ARG A 893 -8.02 31.36 21.53
CA ARG A 893 -8.52 31.63 22.89
C ARG A 893 -9.97 32.13 22.87
N HIS A 894 -10.35 32.98 21.92
CA HIS A 894 -11.74 33.41 21.76
C HIS A 894 -12.69 32.24 21.39
N LEU A 895 -12.30 31.38 20.44
CA LEU A 895 -13.08 30.19 20.05
C LEU A 895 -13.19 29.16 21.20
N LEU A 896 -12.12 29.01 21.98
CA LEU A 896 -12.08 28.16 23.17
C LEU A 896 -13.06 28.67 24.24
N ASN A 897 -13.01 29.97 24.56
CA ASN A 897 -13.90 30.60 25.53
C ASN A 897 -15.38 30.48 25.13
N LEU A 898 -15.71 30.66 23.84
CA LEU A 898 -17.06 30.43 23.33
C LEU A 898 -17.52 28.97 23.51
N SER A 899 -16.63 28.02 23.28
CA SER A 899 -16.90 26.57 23.43
C SER A 899 -17.03 26.14 24.89
N GLN A 900 -16.38 26.85 25.81
CA GLN A 900 -16.42 26.62 27.26
C GLN A 900 -17.55 27.39 27.98
N SER A 901 -18.32 28.22 27.28
CA SER A 901 -19.44 28.98 27.86
C SER A 901 -20.48 28.08 28.54
N PRO A 902 -21.24 28.56 29.54
CA PRO A 902 -22.15 27.71 30.34
C PRO A 902 -23.18 26.91 29.53
N THR A 903 -23.62 27.42 28.38
CA THR A 903 -24.52 26.72 27.45
C THR A 903 -23.85 25.59 26.66
N ASN A 904 -22.54 25.68 26.45
CA ASN A 904 -21.76 24.77 25.61
C ASN A 904 -20.91 23.76 26.43
N ALA A 905 -20.64 24.07 27.70
CA ALA A 905 -19.73 23.32 28.58
C ALA A 905 -20.01 21.81 28.64
N ALA A 906 -21.27 21.38 28.64
CA ALA A 906 -21.62 19.94 28.67
C ALA A 906 -21.23 19.20 27.38
N ALA A 907 -21.29 19.86 26.22
CA ALA A 907 -20.87 19.28 24.94
C ALA A 907 -19.35 19.29 24.81
N TYR A 908 -18.71 20.40 25.19
CA TYR A 908 -17.25 20.51 25.27
C TYR A 908 -16.63 19.43 26.18
N GLN A 909 -17.22 19.18 27.35
CA GLN A 909 -16.72 18.17 28.29
C GLN A 909 -16.86 16.73 27.76
N ARG A 910 -17.90 16.42 26.96
CA ARG A 910 -17.99 15.12 26.26
C ARG A 910 -16.87 14.97 25.25
N GLY A 911 -16.59 15.99 24.44
CA GLY A 911 -15.45 16.00 23.52
C GLY A 911 -14.14 15.71 24.23
N LEU A 912 -13.87 16.48 25.29
CA LEU A 912 -12.65 16.40 26.10
C LEU A 912 -12.44 15.03 26.75
N THR A 913 -13.48 14.23 26.97
CA THR A 913 -13.41 12.93 27.67
C THR A 913 -13.68 11.71 26.79
N GLN A 914 -14.46 11.84 25.72
CA GLN A 914 -15.03 10.72 24.95
C GLN A 914 -14.99 10.93 23.42
N GLY A 915 -14.84 12.15 22.91
CA GLY A 915 -14.93 12.43 21.48
C GLY A 915 -13.82 11.78 20.65
N SER A 916 -14.13 11.37 19.42
CA SER A 916 -13.17 10.72 18.51
C SER A 916 -12.35 11.76 17.73
N PRO A 917 -11.00 11.66 17.69
CA PRO A 917 -10.18 12.58 16.90
C PRO A 917 -10.48 12.56 15.40
N PHE A 918 -10.97 11.42 14.88
CA PHE A 918 -11.35 11.28 13.47
C PHE A 918 -12.62 12.06 13.10
N ASP A 919 -13.34 12.61 14.08
CA ASP A 919 -14.54 13.44 13.87
C ASP A 919 -14.16 14.92 13.66
N LEU A 920 -12.85 15.25 13.71
CA LEU A 920 -12.31 16.59 13.47
C LEU A 920 -12.05 16.81 11.97
N PRO A 921 -12.49 17.94 11.38
CA PRO A 921 -12.27 18.23 9.96
C PRO A 921 -10.79 18.17 9.54
N GLY A 922 -10.46 17.27 8.62
CA GLY A 922 -9.10 17.10 8.07
C GLY A 922 -8.10 16.45 9.02
N PHE A 923 -8.51 15.94 10.19
CA PHE A 923 -7.58 15.35 11.15
C PHE A 923 -6.91 14.08 10.64
N HIS A 924 -5.60 13.97 10.91
CA HIS A 924 -4.85 12.73 10.83
C HIS A 924 -3.97 12.57 12.07
N VAL A 925 -3.66 11.32 12.44
CA VAL A 925 -2.98 10.87 13.68
C VAL A 925 -1.54 11.38 13.89
N HIS A 926 -1.11 12.36 13.10
CA HIS A 926 0.27 12.87 13.08
C HIS A 926 0.39 14.39 12.91
N MET A 927 -0.72 15.12 13.06
CA MET A 927 -0.71 16.59 13.08
C MET A 927 0.16 17.15 14.19
N SER A 928 0.74 18.34 13.99
CA SER A 928 1.36 19.11 15.07
C SER A 928 0.31 19.83 15.92
N SER A 929 0.72 20.31 17.10
CA SER A 929 -0.14 21.15 17.95
C SER A 929 -0.61 22.43 17.24
N GLU A 930 0.20 23.01 16.35
CA GLU A 930 -0.19 24.15 15.50
C GLU A 930 -1.21 23.75 14.41
N ASP A 931 -1.07 22.58 13.79
CA ASP A 931 -2.01 22.10 12.78
C ASP A 931 -3.40 21.88 13.38
N LEU A 932 -3.47 21.36 14.61
CA LEU A 932 -4.72 21.24 15.36
C LEU A 932 -5.31 22.61 15.70
N VAL A 933 -4.51 23.59 16.17
CA VAL A 933 -4.99 24.97 16.35
C VAL A 933 -5.54 25.55 15.04
N ASN A 934 -4.89 25.27 13.91
CA ASN A 934 -5.37 25.68 12.59
C ASN A 934 -6.69 24.99 12.17
N ILE A 935 -7.00 23.77 12.65
CA ILE A 935 -8.34 23.20 12.47
C ILE A 935 -9.39 24.08 13.16
N ALA A 936 -9.16 24.53 14.39
CA ALA A 936 -10.09 25.44 15.08
C ALA A 936 -10.21 26.81 14.38
N LEU A 937 -9.11 27.38 13.90
CA LEU A 937 -9.13 28.70 13.25
C LEU A 937 -9.83 28.70 11.88
N ASN A 938 -9.70 27.60 11.12
CA ASN A 938 -10.21 27.50 9.75
C ASN A 938 -11.59 26.83 9.64
N ASN A 939 -12.13 26.26 10.73
CA ASN A 939 -13.41 25.55 10.72
C ASN A 939 -14.34 26.01 11.85
N HIS A 940 -15.64 26.06 11.58
CA HIS A 940 -16.66 26.26 12.62
C HIS A 940 -16.92 24.97 13.39
N LEU A 941 -16.01 24.62 14.29
CA LEU A 941 -16.13 23.42 15.13
C LEU A 941 -17.30 23.52 16.10
N ALA A 942 -18.06 22.43 16.25
CA ALA A 942 -19.00 22.29 17.35
C ALA A 942 -18.25 22.26 18.70
N PRO A 943 -18.87 22.65 19.84
CA PRO A 943 -18.19 22.64 21.14
C PRO A 943 -17.61 21.26 21.51
N GLU A 944 -18.30 20.17 21.13
CA GLU A 944 -17.84 18.80 21.34
C GLU A 944 -16.60 18.47 20.49
N GLN A 945 -16.53 18.92 19.24
CA GLN A 945 -15.30 18.83 18.43
C GLN A 945 -14.17 19.68 19.04
N MET A 946 -14.45 20.89 19.52
CA MET A 946 -13.45 21.71 20.21
C MET A 946 -12.89 21.02 21.47
N GLY A 947 -13.74 20.34 22.24
CA GLY A 947 -13.31 19.53 23.39
C GLY A 947 -12.35 18.41 22.98
N THR A 948 -12.66 17.68 21.92
CA THR A 948 -11.76 16.65 21.34
C THR A 948 -10.43 17.27 20.91
N LEU A 949 -10.47 18.36 20.15
CA LEU A 949 -9.28 19.05 19.64
C LEU A 949 -8.33 19.48 20.77
N VAL A 950 -8.89 20.08 21.83
CA VAL A 950 -8.10 20.53 22.99
C VAL A 950 -7.44 19.34 23.71
N ARG A 951 -8.10 18.19 23.79
CA ARG A 951 -7.49 16.96 24.33
C ARG A 951 -6.27 16.52 23.51
N GLU A 952 -6.38 16.52 22.19
CA GLU A 952 -5.28 16.10 21.31
C GLU A 952 -4.10 17.09 21.34
N ILE A 953 -4.36 18.42 21.32
CA ILE A 953 -3.31 19.44 21.51
C ILE A 953 -2.61 19.26 22.86
N LYS A 954 -3.38 18.97 23.92
CA LYS A 954 -2.85 18.77 25.28
C LYS A 954 -1.98 17.51 25.36
N ALA A 955 -2.41 16.41 24.75
CA ALA A 955 -1.63 15.18 24.68
C ALA A 955 -0.29 15.41 23.96
N LEU A 956 -0.30 16.06 22.79
CA LEU A 956 0.92 16.38 22.04
C LEU A 956 1.89 17.24 22.83
N ARG A 957 1.43 18.35 23.44
CA ARG A 957 2.31 19.23 24.23
C ARG A 957 2.90 18.54 25.47
N ILE A 958 2.18 17.60 26.08
CA ILE A 958 2.69 16.81 27.20
C ILE A 958 3.79 15.83 26.73
N GLU A 959 3.68 15.23 25.54
CA GLU A 959 4.78 14.41 24.97
C GLU A 959 5.98 15.27 24.53
N GLU A 960 5.75 16.47 23.98
CA GLU A 960 6.80 17.46 23.67
C GLU A 960 7.58 17.84 24.94
N ALA A 961 6.89 18.13 26.05
CA ALA A 961 7.52 18.41 27.35
C ALA A 961 8.43 17.27 27.82
N LYS A 962 7.95 16.01 27.78
CA LYS A 962 8.74 14.83 28.15
C LYS A 962 10.01 14.69 27.31
N LEU A 963 9.95 14.99 26.01
CA LEU A 963 11.12 14.95 25.13
C LEU A 963 12.16 16.00 25.53
N VAL A 964 11.75 17.24 25.81
CA VAL A 964 12.65 18.32 26.24
C VAL A 964 13.31 17.98 27.59
N VAL A 965 12.51 17.58 28.57
CA VAL A 965 12.99 17.12 29.90
C VAL A 965 13.97 15.95 29.76
N SER A 966 13.69 14.97 28.91
CA SER A 966 14.55 13.81 28.66
C SER A 966 15.89 14.19 28.02
N ASN A 967 15.88 15.13 27.06
CA ASN A 967 17.09 15.63 26.42
C ASN A 967 17.97 16.42 27.41
N LEU A 968 17.38 17.35 28.17
CA LEU A 968 18.10 18.11 29.21
C LEU A 968 18.68 17.16 30.27
N LYS A 969 17.89 16.20 30.75
CA LYS A 969 18.35 15.19 31.72
C LYS A 969 19.51 14.36 31.19
N HIS A 970 19.48 13.98 29.92
CA HIS A 970 20.57 13.22 29.30
C HIS A 970 21.88 14.03 29.27
N ASP A 971 21.80 15.31 28.90
CA ASP A 971 22.97 16.16 28.77
C ASP A 971 23.65 16.43 30.13
N VAL A 972 22.87 16.67 31.19
CA VAL A 972 23.40 16.97 32.55
C VAL A 972 23.65 15.73 33.42
N SER A 973 23.43 14.51 32.93
CA SER A 973 23.57 13.29 33.74
C SER A 973 25.03 13.01 34.14
N ALA A 974 25.40 13.42 35.36
CA ALA A 974 26.72 13.19 35.96
C ALA A 974 26.63 12.99 37.50
N PRO A 975 27.65 12.40 38.15
CA PRO A 975 27.73 12.37 39.60
C PRO A 975 27.70 13.78 40.22
N GLY A 976 26.91 13.96 41.27
CA GLY A 976 26.72 15.27 41.90
C GLY A 976 25.71 16.19 41.21
N VAL A 977 24.85 15.65 40.34
CA VAL A 977 23.73 16.41 39.74
C VAL A 977 22.40 16.01 40.36
N ILE A 978 21.63 17.02 40.79
CA ILE A 978 20.25 16.90 41.26
C ILE A 978 19.36 17.50 40.19
N PHE A 979 18.38 16.72 39.71
CA PHE A 979 17.49 17.09 38.61
C PHE A 979 16.04 17.14 39.08
N THR A 980 15.42 18.32 39.00
CA THR A 980 14.03 18.55 39.38
C THR A 980 13.22 19.00 38.18
N ASP A 981 12.41 18.10 37.64
CA ASP A 981 11.47 18.36 36.54
C ASP A 981 10.44 19.44 36.96
N VAL A 982 10.32 20.50 36.14
CA VAL A 982 9.35 21.59 36.28
C VAL A 982 9.17 22.28 34.91
N SER A 983 8.77 21.49 33.91
CA SER A 983 8.54 22.00 32.55
C SER A 983 7.32 22.94 32.45
N GLN A 984 7.54 24.15 31.95
CA GLN A 984 6.49 25.10 31.59
C GLN A 984 5.62 24.57 30.45
N ILE A 985 6.14 23.68 29.59
CA ILE A 985 5.37 23.10 28.48
C ILE A 985 4.27 22.20 29.04
N ASP A 986 4.60 21.33 30.01
CA ASP A 986 3.62 20.50 30.72
C ASP A 986 2.66 21.35 31.58
N TYR A 987 3.17 22.38 32.26
CA TYR A 987 2.35 23.34 33.00
C TYR A 987 1.32 24.02 32.09
N LEU A 988 1.74 24.66 31.01
CA LEU A 988 0.87 25.40 30.09
C LEU A 988 -0.09 24.48 29.34
N ALA A 989 0.32 23.25 28.98
CA ALA A 989 -0.60 22.25 28.44
C ALA A 989 -1.75 21.91 29.42
N ARG A 990 -1.57 22.16 30.72
CA ARG A 990 -2.58 21.94 31.77
C ARG A 990 -3.35 23.19 32.16
N THR A 991 -2.70 24.36 32.19
CA THR A 991 -3.23 25.62 32.73
C THR A 991 -3.70 26.61 31.65
N ASP A 992 -2.91 26.85 30.60
CA ASP A 992 -3.29 27.68 29.45
C ASP A 992 -2.71 27.12 28.13
N ILE A 993 -3.50 26.31 27.45
CA ILE A 993 -3.17 25.69 26.17
C ILE A 993 -3.02 26.71 25.02
N THR A 994 -3.42 27.96 25.24
CA THR A 994 -3.35 29.05 24.26
C THR A 994 -2.13 29.97 24.46
N SER A 995 -1.33 29.73 25.51
CA SER A 995 -0.08 30.44 25.76
C SER A 995 1.03 30.06 24.77
N THR A 996 1.94 31.02 24.52
CA THR A 996 3.17 30.89 23.71
C THR A 996 4.42 30.51 24.52
N GLY A 997 4.30 30.47 25.86
CA GLY A 997 5.43 30.29 26.78
C GLY A 997 5.51 31.41 27.81
N HIS A 998 5.87 31.08 29.06
CA HIS A 998 6.06 32.01 30.18
C HIS A 998 7.53 32.06 30.64
N CYS A 999 8.50 31.81 29.74
CA CYS A 999 9.89 31.56 30.10
C CYS A 999 10.56 32.72 30.86
N ALA A 1000 10.23 33.96 30.52
CA ALA A 1000 10.80 35.15 31.16
C ALA A 1000 10.24 35.35 32.58
N GLY A 1001 8.92 35.13 32.76
CA GLY A 1001 8.26 35.16 34.07
C GLY A 1001 8.77 34.03 34.98
N PHE A 1002 8.79 32.79 34.49
CA PHE A 1002 9.36 31.64 35.20
C PHE A 1002 10.83 31.86 35.59
N SER A 1003 11.65 32.38 34.66
CA SER A 1003 13.09 32.61 34.91
C SER A 1003 13.36 33.67 35.99
N ASN A 1004 12.69 34.83 35.93
CA ASN A 1004 12.86 35.87 36.94
C ASN A 1004 12.29 35.43 38.30
N LEU A 1005 11.14 34.73 38.32
CA LEU A 1005 10.54 34.23 39.56
C LEU A 1005 11.39 33.12 40.21
N MET A 1006 11.98 32.22 39.40
CA MET A 1006 12.92 31.21 39.89
C MET A 1006 14.23 31.83 40.41
N ALA A 1007 14.75 32.89 39.77
CA ALA A 1007 15.90 33.62 40.26
C ALA A 1007 15.64 34.25 41.65
N LEU A 1008 14.47 34.87 41.84
CA LEU A 1008 14.04 35.36 43.15
C LEU A 1008 13.90 34.20 44.16
N ALA A 1009 13.26 33.11 43.77
CA ALA A 1009 13.04 31.95 44.63
C ALA A 1009 14.37 31.36 45.14
N ILE A 1010 15.34 31.13 44.25
CA ILE A 1010 16.68 30.59 44.61
C ILE A 1010 17.44 31.57 45.51
N MET A 1011 17.32 32.88 45.27
CA MET A 1011 17.94 33.91 46.12
C MET A 1011 17.35 33.94 47.53
N LEU A 1012 16.06 33.63 47.69
CA LEU A 1012 15.34 33.57 48.97
C LEU A 1012 15.32 32.16 49.60
N GLY A 1013 15.80 31.12 48.90
CA GLY A 1013 15.73 29.72 49.35
C GLY A 1013 14.33 29.08 49.26
N LYS A 1014 13.45 29.61 48.40
CA LYS A 1014 12.06 29.19 48.19
C LYS A 1014 11.82 28.41 46.90
N GLU A 1015 12.88 27.96 46.20
CA GLU A 1015 12.72 27.30 44.89
C GLU A 1015 11.88 26.02 44.95
N ASP A 1016 11.98 25.25 46.04
CA ASP A 1016 11.17 24.04 46.25
C ASP A 1016 9.70 24.35 46.58
N GLU A 1017 9.39 25.55 47.07
CA GLU A 1017 8.02 26.01 47.33
C GLU A 1017 7.37 26.47 46.02
N LEU A 1018 8.08 27.27 45.23
CA LEU A 1018 7.68 27.65 43.88
C LEU A 1018 7.41 26.42 43.00
N ILE A 1019 8.30 25.42 42.99
CA ILE A 1019 8.11 24.18 42.20
C ILE A 1019 6.87 23.39 42.67
N LYS A 1020 6.56 23.38 43.98
CA LYS A 1020 5.32 22.76 44.49
C LYS A 1020 4.09 23.53 44.00
N ASN A 1021 4.11 24.87 44.07
CA ASN A 1021 3.00 25.71 43.65
C ASN A 1021 2.70 25.56 42.15
N ILE A 1022 3.73 25.60 41.30
CA ILE A 1022 3.61 25.34 39.85
C ILE A 1022 2.94 23.98 39.60
N LYS A 1023 3.36 22.93 40.32
CA LYS A 1023 2.77 21.59 40.19
C LYS A 1023 1.34 21.48 40.72
N ARG A 1024 1.00 22.15 41.82
CA ARG A 1024 -0.37 22.19 42.37
C ARG A 1024 -1.32 22.91 41.41
N ALA A 1025 -0.94 24.08 40.92
CA ALA A 1025 -1.69 24.82 39.90
C ALA A 1025 -1.92 24.00 38.61
N ALA A 1026 -0.91 23.26 38.16
CA ALA A 1026 -1.04 22.36 37.00
C ALA A 1026 -1.92 21.12 37.25
N MET A 1027 -2.05 20.65 38.51
CA MET A 1027 -2.91 19.53 38.86
C MET A 1027 -4.38 19.93 39.01
N ASN A 1028 -4.67 21.13 39.53
CA ASN A 1028 -6.03 21.61 39.74
C ASN A 1028 -6.21 23.10 39.34
N PRO A 1029 -6.14 23.44 38.04
CA PRO A 1029 -6.21 24.83 37.57
C PRO A 1029 -7.57 25.51 37.78
N GLY A 1030 -8.59 24.75 38.20
CA GLY A 1030 -9.93 25.27 38.52
C GLY A 1030 -10.14 25.62 40.00
N ASP A 1031 -9.15 25.40 40.87
CA ASP A 1031 -9.18 25.95 42.22
C ASP A 1031 -8.99 27.48 42.19
N ILE A 1032 -9.63 28.20 43.12
CA ILE A 1032 -9.61 29.68 43.14
C ILE A 1032 -8.17 30.21 43.33
N GLN A 1033 -7.41 29.62 44.25
CA GLN A 1033 -6.04 30.05 44.55
C GLN A 1033 -5.09 29.64 43.41
N ALA A 1034 -5.31 28.46 42.82
CA ALA A 1034 -4.58 28.02 41.64
C ALA A 1034 -4.83 28.93 40.42
N ALA A 1035 -6.08 29.34 40.18
CA ALA A 1035 -6.44 30.23 39.09
C ALA A 1035 -5.83 31.63 39.27
N GLU A 1036 -5.80 32.16 40.49
CA GLU A 1036 -5.12 33.42 40.83
C GLU A 1036 -3.61 33.33 40.58
N PHE A 1037 -2.95 32.25 41.04
CA PHE A 1037 -1.53 32.00 40.75
C PHE A 1037 -1.24 31.90 39.24
N ILE A 1038 -2.09 31.20 38.48
CA ILE A 1038 -1.96 31.07 37.01
C ILE A 1038 -2.09 32.44 36.34
N GLN A 1039 -3.06 33.24 36.76
CA GLN A 1039 -3.33 34.56 36.19
C GLN A 1039 -2.22 35.55 36.50
N GLU A 1040 -1.73 35.62 37.74
CA GLU A 1040 -0.66 36.57 38.09
C GLU A 1040 0.70 36.16 37.52
N LEU A 1041 0.99 34.86 37.38
CA LEU A 1041 2.16 34.41 36.64
C LEU A 1041 2.07 34.75 35.14
N HIS A 1042 0.88 34.71 34.54
CA HIS A 1042 0.64 35.18 33.18
C HIS A 1042 0.83 36.71 33.07
N ASN A 1043 0.28 37.48 34.01
CA ASN A 1043 0.45 38.93 34.07
C ASN A 1043 1.94 39.31 34.19
N PHE A 1044 2.71 38.58 35.01
CA PHE A 1044 4.14 38.80 35.12
C PHE A 1044 4.87 38.52 33.81
N GLN A 1045 4.58 37.40 33.13
CA GLN A 1045 5.12 37.13 31.80
C GLN A 1045 4.79 38.23 30.78
N MET A 1046 3.57 38.79 30.81
CA MET A 1046 3.20 39.88 29.90
C MET A 1046 4.00 41.17 30.11
N ILE A 1047 4.57 41.36 31.31
CA ILE A 1047 5.45 42.50 31.63
C ILE A 1047 6.90 42.20 31.23
N VAL A 1048 7.45 41.03 31.59
CA VAL A 1048 8.88 40.71 31.37
C VAL A 1048 9.17 39.94 30.08
N GLY A 1049 8.15 39.63 29.28
CA GLY A 1049 8.27 38.74 28.10
C GLY A 1049 8.93 39.36 26.86
N ASP A 1050 9.07 40.69 26.78
CA ASP A 1050 9.81 41.36 25.71
C ASP A 1050 11.33 41.21 25.93
N ARG A 1051 12.11 41.07 24.85
CA ARG A 1051 13.59 40.99 24.87
C ARG A 1051 14.26 42.11 25.67
N SER A 1052 13.68 43.31 25.68
CA SER A 1052 14.18 44.44 26.47
C SER A 1052 13.71 44.41 27.93
N ALA A 1053 12.56 43.81 28.21
CA ALA A 1053 11.93 43.76 29.52
C ALA A 1053 12.37 42.56 30.38
N VAL A 1054 12.83 41.45 29.78
CA VAL A 1054 13.31 40.26 30.51
C VAL A 1054 14.52 40.55 31.40
N HIS A 1055 15.35 41.52 31.01
CA HIS A 1055 16.47 42.04 31.81
C HIS A 1055 16.05 43.10 32.86
N MET A 1056 14.75 43.41 32.96
CA MET A 1056 14.14 44.32 33.95
C MET A 1056 14.85 45.69 34.02
N GLY A 1057 15.13 46.28 32.86
CA GLY A 1057 15.78 47.59 32.74
C GLY A 1057 17.30 47.61 32.92
N LYS A 1058 17.95 46.48 33.23
CA LYS A 1058 19.42 46.38 33.23
C LYS A 1058 20.00 46.27 31.82
N SER A 1059 21.21 46.79 31.65
CA SER A 1059 22.05 46.44 30.51
C SER A 1059 22.47 44.97 30.57
N PHE A 1060 22.67 44.36 29.40
CA PHE A 1060 23.13 42.99 29.23
C PHE A 1060 24.50 42.95 28.54
N LYS A 1061 25.25 41.87 28.78
CA LYS A 1061 26.45 41.50 28.01
C LYS A 1061 26.04 40.59 26.86
N GLN A 1062 26.85 40.54 25.80
CA GLN A 1062 26.81 39.45 24.83
C GLN A 1062 27.93 38.48 25.20
N GLN A 1063 27.58 37.24 25.56
CA GLN A 1063 28.53 36.21 25.98
C GLN A 1063 28.30 34.91 25.20
N ASN A 1064 29.37 34.20 24.86
CA ASN A 1064 29.31 32.83 24.39
C ASN A 1064 29.24 31.85 25.59
N HIS A 1065 28.98 30.56 25.31
CA HIS A 1065 28.81 29.54 26.34
C HIS A 1065 30.03 29.36 27.26
N LEU A 1066 31.26 29.52 26.75
CA LEU A 1066 32.48 29.40 27.57
C LEU A 1066 32.64 30.59 28.51
N GLU A 1067 32.31 31.80 28.07
CA GLU A 1067 32.37 33.02 28.91
C GLU A 1067 31.36 32.96 30.06
N ILE A 1068 30.18 32.37 29.84
CA ILE A 1068 29.18 32.09 30.88
C ILE A 1068 29.72 31.07 31.89
N ILE A 1069 30.33 29.98 31.42
CA ILE A 1069 30.91 28.94 32.27
C ILE A 1069 32.08 29.48 33.10
N ASP A 1070 32.91 30.34 32.52
CA ASP A 1070 34.04 30.97 33.21
C ASP A 1070 33.57 31.96 34.30
N GLU A 1071 32.56 32.80 34.01
CA GLU A 1071 31.96 33.71 34.99
C GLU A 1071 31.34 32.95 36.19
N LEU A 1072 30.76 31.78 35.97
CA LEU A 1072 30.25 30.91 37.04
C LEU A 1072 31.33 30.08 37.74
N THR A 1073 32.44 29.77 37.06
CA THR A 1073 33.58 29.05 37.64
C THR A 1073 34.35 29.93 38.62
N ASN A 1074 34.55 31.21 38.27
CA ASN A 1074 35.48 32.10 38.96
C ASN A 1074 34.80 33.09 39.94
N SER A 1075 33.48 33.03 40.15
CA SER A 1075 32.77 33.95 41.04
C SER A 1075 33.06 33.67 42.53
N PRO A 1076 33.56 34.65 43.31
CA PRO A 1076 33.83 34.47 44.74
C PRO A 1076 32.58 34.59 45.63
N THR A 1077 31.45 35.02 45.07
CA THR A 1077 30.19 35.26 45.78
C THR A 1077 29.03 34.58 45.06
N SER A 1078 27.94 34.33 45.79
CA SER A 1078 26.66 33.90 45.20
C SER A 1078 26.20 34.91 44.16
N LYS A 1079 25.77 34.43 42.99
CA LYS A 1079 25.14 35.25 41.94
C LYS A 1079 24.20 34.43 41.07
N THR A 1080 23.22 35.11 40.48
CA THR A 1080 22.29 34.56 39.49
C THR A 1080 22.38 35.39 38.21
N ILE A 1081 22.57 34.74 37.07
CA ILE A 1081 22.59 35.36 35.75
C ILE A 1081 21.38 34.90 34.93
N ARG A 1082 20.69 35.86 34.32
CA ARG A 1082 19.75 35.60 33.22
C ARG A 1082 20.55 35.26 31.98
N ILE A 1083 20.06 34.28 31.21
CA ILE A 1083 20.61 33.86 29.92
C ILE A 1083 19.45 33.90 28.92
N VAL A 1084 19.59 34.74 27.89
CA VAL A 1084 18.53 35.04 26.91
C VAL A 1084 19.00 34.66 25.51
N THR A 1085 18.16 33.93 24.78
CA THR A 1085 18.30 33.61 23.34
C THR A 1085 17.37 34.48 22.50
N ALA A 1086 17.31 34.26 21.19
CA ALA A 1086 16.38 34.99 20.32
C ALA A 1086 14.90 34.81 20.69
N ASP A 1087 14.58 33.74 21.42
CA ASP A 1087 13.23 33.24 21.68
C ASP A 1087 13.00 32.67 23.09
N HIS A 1088 14.01 32.58 23.97
CA HIS A 1088 13.89 31.90 25.26
C HIS A 1088 14.67 32.57 26.39
N ALA A 1089 14.20 32.38 27.63
CA ALA A 1089 14.85 32.84 28.85
C ALA A 1089 15.13 31.67 29.79
N MET A 1090 16.32 31.71 30.37
CA MET A 1090 16.82 30.76 31.36
C MET A 1090 17.56 31.53 32.46
N VAL A 1091 17.87 30.87 33.57
CA VAL A 1091 18.82 31.39 34.56
C VAL A 1091 19.86 30.34 34.95
N ALA A 1092 21.07 30.79 35.22
CA ALA A 1092 22.13 29.99 35.81
C ALA A 1092 22.75 30.73 36.99
N GLY A 1093 23.48 30.04 37.85
CA GLY A 1093 24.10 30.72 38.99
C GLY A 1093 24.98 29.84 39.85
N ILE A 1094 25.53 30.48 40.86
CA ILE A 1094 26.41 29.92 41.88
C ILE A 1094 25.87 30.35 43.25
N LYS A 1095 25.89 29.43 44.21
CA LYS A 1095 25.53 29.65 45.60
C LYS A 1095 26.75 29.30 46.46
N VAL A 1096 27.25 30.28 47.20
CA VAL A 1096 28.39 30.18 48.12
C VAL A 1096 27.85 30.25 49.55
N GLU A 1097 27.89 29.13 50.26
CA GLU A 1097 27.42 29.00 51.64
C GLU A 1097 28.58 28.52 52.54
N GLY A 1098 29.24 29.49 53.19
CA GLY A 1098 30.43 29.25 54.00
C GLY A 1098 31.58 28.72 53.15
N SER A 1099 32.01 27.48 53.39
CA SER A 1099 33.03 26.78 52.58
C SER A 1099 32.43 25.85 51.52
N SER A 1100 31.11 25.86 51.32
CA SER A 1100 30.45 25.03 50.32
C SER A 1100 30.00 25.86 49.12
N THR A 1101 30.21 25.32 47.92
CA THR A 1101 29.83 25.95 46.65
C THR A 1101 28.98 24.97 45.87
N SER A 1102 27.85 25.46 45.36
CA SER A 1102 27.00 24.73 44.42
C SER A 1102 26.60 25.65 43.28
N TRP A 1103 26.19 25.06 42.15
CA TRP A 1103 25.74 25.80 40.98
C TRP A 1103 24.37 25.32 40.56
N PHE A 1104 23.68 26.11 39.73
CA PHE A 1104 22.41 25.70 39.15
C PHE A 1104 22.24 26.21 37.73
N PHE A 1105 21.37 25.52 37.00
CA PHE A 1105 20.84 25.91 35.70
C PHE A 1105 19.33 25.62 35.72
N TYR A 1106 18.52 26.59 35.32
CA TYR A 1106 17.09 26.47 35.17
C TYR A 1106 16.70 26.85 33.74
N ASP A 1107 16.22 25.85 33.00
CA ASP A 1107 15.48 26.07 31.78
C ASP A 1107 13.98 25.85 32.07
N PRO A 1108 13.12 26.88 31.89
CA PRO A 1108 11.67 26.76 32.06
C PRO A 1108 11.04 25.64 31.24
N ASP A 1109 11.48 25.34 30.02
CA ASP A 1109 10.92 24.25 29.19
C ASP A 1109 11.29 22.85 29.71
N GLY A 1110 12.33 22.76 30.55
CA GLY A 1110 12.85 21.50 31.07
C GLY A 1110 12.75 21.37 32.60
N ALA A 1111 13.77 21.85 33.30
CA ALA A 1111 14.01 21.49 34.70
C ALA A 1111 14.92 22.48 35.42
N LEU A 1112 14.85 22.45 36.75
CA LEU A 1112 15.91 22.98 37.62
C LEU A 1112 16.97 21.89 37.84
N VAL A 1113 18.19 22.19 37.44
CA VAL A 1113 19.38 21.35 37.60
C VAL A 1113 20.30 22.00 38.62
N LYS A 1114 20.64 21.28 39.71
CA LYS A 1114 21.64 21.73 40.70
C LYS A 1114 22.89 20.85 40.59
N PHE A 1115 24.06 21.47 40.55
CA PHE A 1115 25.37 20.84 40.45
C PHE A 1115 26.14 21.02 41.77
N THR A 1116 26.57 19.92 42.38
CA THR A 1116 27.34 19.93 43.65
C THR A 1116 28.85 19.79 43.44
N THR A 1117 29.31 19.73 42.18
CA THR A 1117 30.74 19.71 41.84
C THR A 1117 31.02 20.64 40.65
N LEU A 1118 32.20 21.25 40.63
CA LEU A 1118 32.60 22.15 39.55
C LEU A 1118 32.64 21.44 38.20
N GLN A 1119 33.16 20.21 38.15
CA GLN A 1119 33.22 19.40 36.93
C GLN A 1119 31.83 19.13 36.35
N ALA A 1120 30.86 18.72 37.20
CA ALA A 1120 29.50 18.48 36.75
C ALA A 1120 28.82 19.75 36.22
N MET A 1121 29.10 20.92 36.84
CA MET A 1121 28.65 22.21 36.32
C MET A 1121 29.27 22.50 34.94
N GLN A 1122 30.59 22.46 34.81
CA GLN A 1122 31.28 22.80 33.55
C GLN A 1122 30.87 21.89 32.39
N GLU A 1123 30.85 20.57 32.60
CA GLU A 1123 30.41 19.60 31.59
C GLU A 1123 28.91 19.70 31.29
N GLY A 1124 28.09 19.98 32.30
CA GLY A 1124 26.64 20.15 32.14
C GLY A 1124 26.32 21.40 31.34
N MET A 1125 26.87 22.55 31.75
CA MET A 1125 26.68 23.86 31.11
C MET A 1125 27.18 23.89 29.66
N GLU A 1126 28.30 23.24 29.34
CA GLU A 1126 28.77 23.11 27.95
C GLU A 1126 27.72 22.37 27.09
N LYS A 1127 27.19 21.25 27.58
CA LYS A 1127 26.20 20.48 26.83
C LYS A 1127 24.87 21.23 26.72
N VAL A 1128 24.39 21.86 27.79
CA VAL A 1128 23.09 22.57 27.76
C VAL A 1128 23.12 23.87 26.99
N LEU A 1129 24.27 24.54 26.83
CA LEU A 1129 24.39 25.77 26.03
C LEU A 1129 24.99 25.57 24.62
N ASN A 1130 25.59 24.41 24.32
CA ASN A 1130 26.30 24.20 23.06
C ASN A 1130 26.17 22.78 22.45
N SER A 1131 26.85 21.76 23.01
CA SER A 1131 27.07 20.49 22.30
C SER A 1131 25.98 19.43 22.47
N GLY A 1132 25.20 19.54 23.56
CA GLY A 1132 24.20 18.57 23.98
C GLY A 1132 22.93 18.58 23.14
N ARG A 1133 22.04 17.61 23.37
CA ARG A 1133 20.77 17.49 22.66
C ARG A 1133 19.85 18.68 22.93
N HIS A 1134 19.86 19.19 24.15
CA HIS A 1134 19.10 20.35 24.59
C HIS A 1134 19.75 21.66 24.10
N GLY A 1135 21.07 21.83 24.27
CA GLY A 1135 21.78 23.03 23.76
C GLY A 1135 21.76 23.19 22.24
N LYS A 1136 21.68 22.08 21.49
CA LYS A 1136 21.46 22.10 20.03
C LYS A 1136 20.05 22.51 19.61
N ASN A 1137 19.07 22.41 20.50
CA ASN A 1137 17.70 22.84 20.24
C ASN A 1137 17.49 24.34 20.52
N MET A 1138 18.33 24.96 21.37
CA MET A 1138 18.32 26.41 21.61
C MET A 1138 18.62 27.24 20.36
N ASN A 1139 18.11 28.47 20.36
CA ASN A 1139 18.27 29.45 19.28
C ASN A 1139 19.06 30.70 19.74
N PRO A 1140 20.32 30.54 20.18
CA PRO A 1140 21.16 31.67 20.57
C PRO A 1140 21.32 32.65 19.39
N TYR A 1141 21.56 33.91 19.70
CA TYR A 1141 21.83 34.91 18.68
C TYR A 1141 23.09 34.53 17.89
N VAL A 1142 23.11 34.90 16.60
CA VAL A 1142 24.19 34.54 15.68
C VAL A 1142 24.75 35.82 15.04
N THR A 1143 26.07 35.96 15.03
CA THR A 1143 26.75 37.07 14.33
C THR A 1143 26.74 36.85 12.81
N ASP A 1144 27.04 37.89 12.03
CA ASP A 1144 27.21 37.77 10.56
C ASP A 1144 28.27 36.74 10.13
N LYS A 1145 29.16 36.34 11.06
CA LYS A 1145 30.21 35.33 10.84
C LYS A 1145 29.77 33.91 11.23
N GLY A 1146 28.61 33.75 11.86
CA GLY A 1146 28.08 32.47 12.32
C GLY A 1146 28.37 32.15 13.80
N ASP A 1147 28.98 33.06 14.56
CA ASP A 1147 29.32 32.84 15.97
C ASP A 1147 28.06 32.95 16.85
N LYS A 1148 27.88 32.02 17.79
CA LYS A 1148 26.72 31.98 18.70
C LYS A 1148 26.99 32.77 19.99
N PHE A 1149 26.03 33.60 20.40
CA PHE A 1149 26.06 34.30 21.69
C PHE A 1149 24.67 34.36 22.36
N PHE A 1150 24.69 34.65 23.66
CA PHE A 1150 23.54 34.85 24.53
C PHE A 1150 23.56 36.26 25.10
N GLU A 1151 22.39 36.82 25.38
CA GLU A 1151 22.29 38.09 26.12
C GLU A 1151 22.17 37.78 27.62
N THR A 1152 23.07 38.32 28.44
CA THR A 1152 23.19 37.96 29.86
C THR A 1152 23.15 39.17 30.78
N SER A 1153 22.44 39.08 31.91
CA SER A 1153 22.48 40.10 32.96
C SER A 1153 22.34 39.50 34.35
N GLU A 1154 23.05 40.08 35.32
CA GLU A 1154 22.96 39.66 36.72
C GLU A 1154 21.59 40.05 37.32
N PHE A 1155 20.93 39.09 37.97
CA PHE A 1155 19.66 39.29 38.65
C PHE A 1155 19.90 39.75 40.10
N ALA A 1156 19.16 40.76 40.54
CA ALA A 1156 19.13 41.18 41.95
C ALA A 1156 17.67 41.25 42.43
N ALA A 1157 17.43 41.02 43.73
CA ALA A 1157 16.08 41.12 44.29
C ALA A 1157 15.40 42.48 44.03
N SER A 1158 16.19 43.56 44.01
CA SER A 1158 15.73 44.92 43.67
C SER A 1158 15.21 45.08 42.24
N ASP A 1159 15.53 44.15 41.33
CA ASP A 1159 14.98 44.17 39.98
C ASP A 1159 13.45 43.96 40.03
N MET A 1160 12.97 43.19 41.02
CA MET A 1160 11.56 42.95 41.27
C MET A 1160 10.84 44.15 41.89
N ASP A 1161 11.53 45.22 42.29
CA ASP A 1161 10.91 46.49 42.72
C ASP A 1161 10.45 47.34 41.53
N THR A 1162 10.80 46.94 40.30
CA THR A 1162 10.30 47.56 39.05
C THR A 1162 8.94 47.02 38.60
N VAL A 1163 8.40 46.02 39.31
CA VAL A 1163 7.11 45.36 39.04
C VAL A 1163 6.25 45.31 40.30
N ASN A 1164 4.98 44.93 40.15
CA ASN A 1164 4.04 44.85 41.27
C ASN A 1164 4.46 43.78 42.30
N ASP A 1165 4.36 44.10 43.59
CA ASP A 1165 4.72 43.21 44.71
C ASP A 1165 3.94 41.88 44.69
N VAL A 1166 2.75 41.82 44.10
CA VAL A 1166 1.96 40.59 43.92
C VAL A 1166 2.75 39.46 43.23
N TYR A 1167 3.73 39.79 42.37
CA TYR A 1167 4.58 38.78 41.72
C TYR A 1167 5.65 38.19 42.65
N LYS A 1168 6.00 38.90 43.74
CA LYS A 1168 6.86 38.37 44.81
C LYS A 1168 6.04 37.42 45.70
N GLU A 1169 4.77 37.75 45.95
CA GLU A 1169 3.82 36.95 46.74
C GLU A 1169 3.50 35.58 46.12
N LEU A 1170 3.71 35.39 44.80
CA LEU A 1170 3.61 34.06 44.14
C LEU A 1170 4.51 32.98 44.77
N LEU A 1171 5.61 33.38 45.43
CA LEU A 1171 6.48 32.46 46.16
C LEU A 1171 5.84 31.94 47.46
N ASP A 1172 4.93 32.72 48.05
CA ASP A 1172 4.26 32.45 49.32
C ASP A 1172 2.80 31.97 49.15
N ALA A 1173 2.35 31.80 47.90
CA ALA A 1173 1.00 31.32 47.59
C ALA A 1173 0.71 29.95 48.22
N ALA A 1174 -0.37 29.86 49.00
CA ALA A 1174 -0.80 28.64 49.67
C ALA A 1174 -1.80 27.86 48.81
N LEU A 1175 -1.29 27.10 47.83
CA LEU A 1175 -2.04 26.25 46.89
C LEU A 1175 -2.27 24.80 47.36
#